data_AF-U9V1N2-F1
#
_entry.id   AF-U9V1N2-F1
#
_cell.length_a   1.000
_cell.length_b   1.000
_cell.length_c   1.000
_cell.angle_alpha   90.00
_cell.angle_beta   90.00
_cell.angle_gamma   90.00
#
_symmetry.space_group_name_H-M   'P 1'
#
loop_
_entity.id
_entity.type
_entity.pdbx_description
1 polymer ?
#
loop_
_entity_poly.entity_id
_entity_poly.type
_entity_poly.pdbx_seq_one_letter_code
_entity_poly.pdbx_strand_id
1 'polypeptide(L)'
;MNDLSEIKVIKQHENTFLDYFKDENPTSKVDYGKNVITEKENYRIKICQDGKFAATFDTANLRIKILQNTDYRPFINDKKKNPSSNKDKSDDSVKIDKTIAYFKINFDFIIETFYSTDCSSNSDEKITKEKKSDSKEDKKNYKWSLDISNMHKKKDNKYFILFAISRIKVDEDMKGTEKNNDDKNKLDKTKYEPTNKCKLQDENIRTANKSNKGIAIYRIELRKEGADNYILTAVTRFYSNKISGICRFIYSRDDDDDEKSKSNDVNDEKSSDIELKRFIILNFRGIYSIKFDDNFDFLDFNEKFKYPQIIRFVLDNWYTFDEFSDCTNRLLTCIYDKYFVITKYISGTQSLEAKMEHEIDAKFVGNIVNEYNHYFFAVSGLLLGFTQVNTIKLFYMENGLQVASKKFDGIKKIYLLEFFDNDEKLFIIGECPDGMIKVIIWDLYDTGKHKLIELDDFPITKANIDDIYTRLAITSGNILQIDDNGNVSSVLKKVKKLKEEIEKTEKTERDKVADPLKNNVFGKQPNGKDDKNHIIYYDGKTNFKQIVNDREPWVPGGCERTSYCIYYNEEGTETETLQLIVGGSTVQIWHEIKDDSKKEDELPNKGEAFLEYIWSNRIPVKQEGKKTRLRIEKFEYGPNYGSKSKINDFYLKVYWFERSYSSKPEEHKKMTEQEIIKEEDDDIDRIEKELKQIN
;
A
#
# COMPACT_ATOMS: atom_id res chain seq x y z
N MET A 1 -57.02 13.91 -14.73
CA MET A 1 -57.95 14.50 -13.76
C MET A 1 -58.58 13.34 -13.01
N ASN A 2 -58.26 13.25 -11.71
CA ASN A 2 -59.03 12.75 -10.54
C ASN A 2 -59.89 11.48 -10.71
N ASP A 3 -60.04 10.57 -9.76
CA ASP A 3 -59.62 10.41 -8.36
C ASP A 3 -60.00 8.95 -8.00
N LEU A 4 -59.14 8.21 -7.30
CA LEU A 4 -59.36 7.75 -5.91
C LEU A 4 -60.76 7.17 -5.59
N SER A 5 -60.83 5.86 -5.37
CA SER A 5 -61.34 5.27 -4.11
C SER A 5 -61.40 3.73 -4.20
N GLU A 6 -60.53 3.05 -3.47
CA GLU A 6 -60.92 2.00 -2.51
C GLU A 6 -59.69 1.56 -1.72
N ILE A 7 -59.50 2.23 -0.59
CA ILE A 7 -58.61 1.83 0.49
C ILE A 7 -59.34 0.74 1.27
N LYS A 8 -58.81 -0.48 1.28
CA LYS A 8 -59.14 -1.49 2.28
C LYS A 8 -57.96 -1.64 3.24
N VAL A 9 -58.12 -1.02 4.40
CA VAL A 9 -57.28 -1.17 5.59
C VAL A 9 -57.31 -2.63 6.03
N ILE A 10 -56.15 -3.28 6.10
CA ILE A 10 -55.94 -4.42 7.00
C ILE A 10 -54.76 -4.06 7.90
N LYS A 11 -55.12 -3.72 9.14
CA LYS A 11 -54.21 -3.50 10.27
C LYS A 11 -53.61 -4.85 10.72
N GLN A 12 -52.34 -4.80 11.08
CA GLN A 12 -51.67 -5.55 12.14
C GLN A 12 -52.21 -6.95 12.48
N HIS A 13 -51.47 -7.97 12.05
CA HIS A 13 -51.23 -9.16 12.86
C HIS A 13 -49.75 -9.19 13.23
N GLU A 14 -49.42 -8.53 14.35
CA GLU A 14 -48.27 -8.90 15.16
C GLU A 14 -48.54 -10.26 15.81
N ASN A 15 -47.46 -11.02 16.03
CA ASN A 15 -47.39 -12.23 16.86
C ASN A 15 -48.13 -13.48 16.36
N THR A 16 -47.49 -14.22 15.43
CA THR A 16 -47.34 -15.69 15.48
C THR A 16 -46.54 -16.17 14.25
N PHE A 17 -45.22 -15.99 14.26
CA PHE A 17 -44.30 -16.69 13.32
C PHE A 17 -42.99 -17.09 14.02
N LEU A 18 -43.06 -17.27 15.34
CA LEU A 18 -41.93 -17.57 16.21
C LEU A 18 -42.04 -18.99 16.75
N ASP A 19 -42.25 -20.01 15.90
CA ASP A 19 -42.16 -21.41 16.36
C ASP A 19 -41.95 -22.49 15.27
N TYR A 20 -41.60 -22.15 14.03
CA TYR A 20 -41.46 -23.13 12.94
C TYR A 20 -40.05 -23.40 12.38
N PHE A 21 -38.98 -22.95 13.06
CA PHE A 21 -37.61 -23.33 12.69
C PHE A 21 -36.78 -23.76 13.91
N LYS A 22 -37.11 -24.92 14.48
CA LYS A 22 -36.09 -25.79 15.10
C LYS A 22 -35.52 -26.70 14.00
N ASP A 23 -34.81 -26.13 13.03
CA ASP A 23 -33.82 -26.91 12.30
C ASP A 23 -32.64 -27.08 13.27
N GLU A 24 -32.60 -28.21 13.99
CA GLU A 24 -31.42 -28.62 14.75
C GLU A 24 -30.25 -28.76 13.77
N ASN A 25 -29.47 -27.69 13.59
CA ASN A 25 -28.29 -27.73 12.75
C ASN A 25 -27.30 -28.77 13.31
N PRO A 26 -26.73 -29.66 12.49
CA PRO A 26 -25.84 -30.70 12.96
C PRO A 26 -24.59 -30.06 13.60
N THR A 27 -24.38 -30.33 14.88
CA THR A 27 -23.17 -29.95 15.63
C THR A 27 -22.26 -31.16 15.73
N SER A 28 -21.05 -31.06 15.18
CA SER A 28 -20.04 -32.12 15.18
C SER A 28 -18.90 -31.75 16.12
N LYS A 29 -18.55 -32.65 17.04
CA LYS A 29 -17.34 -32.51 17.87
C LYS A 29 -16.16 -33.10 17.12
N VAL A 30 -15.10 -32.32 16.98
CA VAL A 30 -13.89 -32.71 16.25
C VAL A 30 -12.68 -32.55 17.14
N ASP A 31 -11.87 -33.61 17.21
CA ASP A 31 -10.70 -33.67 18.08
C ASP A 31 -9.50 -32.94 17.48
N TYR A 32 -8.54 -32.61 18.35
CA TYR A 32 -7.23 -32.14 17.91
C TYR A 32 -6.39 -33.32 17.39
N GLY A 33 -5.76 -33.14 16.23
CA GLY A 33 -4.87 -34.13 15.63
C GLY A 33 -3.41 -33.65 15.55
N LYS A 34 -2.50 -34.57 15.25
CA LYS A 34 -1.10 -34.26 14.95
C LYS A 34 -0.98 -33.66 13.56
N ASN A 35 -0.07 -32.69 13.40
CA ASN A 35 0.27 -32.14 12.09
C ASN A 35 1.14 -33.14 11.32
N VAL A 36 0.57 -33.80 10.31
CA VAL A 36 1.27 -34.76 9.43
C VAL A 36 1.19 -34.23 8.00
N ILE A 37 2.34 -34.13 7.34
CA ILE A 37 2.44 -33.68 5.94
C ILE A 37 2.43 -34.92 5.03
N THR A 38 1.45 -34.99 4.13
CA THR A 38 1.28 -36.12 3.20
C THR A 38 1.76 -35.82 1.78
N GLU A 39 1.63 -34.57 1.33
CA GLU A 39 2.04 -34.12 0.00
C GLU A 39 2.93 -32.88 0.08
N LYS A 40 3.71 -32.63 -0.98
CA LYS A 40 4.47 -31.38 -1.11
C LYS A 40 3.49 -30.21 -1.06
N GLU A 41 3.71 -29.34 -0.09
CA GLU A 41 2.82 -28.24 0.26
C GLU A 41 2.71 -27.23 -0.88
N ASN A 42 1.54 -26.63 -1.04
CA ASN A 42 1.31 -25.58 -2.04
C ASN A 42 0.43 -24.49 -1.45
N TYR A 43 1.09 -23.50 -0.88
CA TYR A 43 0.49 -22.45 -0.06
C TYR A 43 -0.04 -21.26 -0.86
N ARG A 44 -1.14 -20.71 -0.36
CA ARG A 44 -1.71 -19.43 -0.79
C ARG A 44 -2.00 -18.54 0.41
N ILE A 45 -2.03 -17.23 0.22
CA ILE A 45 -2.30 -16.26 1.29
C ILE A 45 -3.32 -15.19 0.88
N LYS A 46 -4.16 -14.77 1.82
CA LYS A 46 -4.99 -13.55 1.74
C LYS A 46 -4.94 -12.79 3.07
N ILE A 47 -5.23 -11.50 3.02
CA ILE A 47 -5.25 -10.60 4.17
C ILE A 47 -6.60 -9.87 4.18
N CYS A 48 -7.18 -9.66 5.36
CA CYS A 48 -8.47 -8.97 5.49
C CYS A 48 -8.32 -7.48 5.20
N GLN A 49 -9.38 -6.82 4.75
CA GLN A 49 -9.30 -5.43 4.24
C GLN A 49 -8.72 -4.43 5.26
N ASP A 50 -8.96 -4.63 6.55
CA ASP A 50 -8.38 -3.77 7.60
C ASP A 50 -6.93 -4.12 7.95
N GLY A 51 -6.34 -5.14 7.33
CA GLY A 51 -4.94 -5.54 7.49
C GLY A 51 -4.60 -6.33 8.75
N LYS A 52 -5.54 -6.57 9.68
CA LYS A 52 -5.23 -7.15 11.00
C LYS A 52 -5.04 -8.67 11.02
N PHE A 53 -5.61 -9.38 10.06
CA PHE A 53 -5.61 -10.84 10.00
C PHE A 53 -5.30 -11.35 8.60
N ALA A 54 -4.62 -12.48 8.52
CA ALA A 54 -4.32 -13.15 7.27
C ALA A 54 -4.75 -14.62 7.33
N ALA A 55 -5.13 -15.18 6.19
CA ALA A 55 -5.41 -16.60 6.01
C ALA A 55 -4.39 -17.22 5.08
N THR A 56 -3.89 -18.40 5.43
CA THR A 56 -3.08 -19.24 4.55
C THR A 56 -3.83 -20.53 4.23
N PHE A 57 -3.71 -21.01 2.98
CA PHE A 57 -4.32 -22.25 2.54
C PHE A 57 -3.31 -23.13 1.80
N ASP A 58 -3.02 -24.30 2.36
CA ASP A 58 -2.28 -25.35 1.67
C ASP A 58 -3.22 -26.13 0.77
N THR A 59 -3.14 -25.89 -0.53
CA THR A 59 -4.01 -26.53 -1.53
C THR A 59 -3.74 -28.01 -1.72
N ALA A 60 -2.53 -28.50 -1.37
CA ALA A 60 -2.16 -29.90 -1.53
C ALA A 60 -2.69 -30.76 -0.37
N ASN A 61 -2.56 -30.29 0.87
CA ASN A 61 -3.01 -31.03 2.05
C ASN A 61 -4.34 -30.51 2.64
N LEU A 62 -4.98 -29.53 1.99
CA LEU A 62 -6.26 -28.91 2.38
C LEU A 62 -6.27 -28.34 3.81
N ARG A 63 -5.21 -27.61 4.17
CA ARG A 63 -5.03 -27.04 5.52
C ARG A 63 -5.21 -25.53 5.51
N ILE A 64 -6.03 -25.00 6.42
CA ILE A 64 -6.34 -23.58 6.57
C ILE A 64 -5.77 -23.09 7.89
N LYS A 65 -4.98 -22.01 7.84
CA LYS A 65 -4.46 -21.32 9.03
C LYS A 65 -4.87 -19.85 9.00
N ILE A 66 -5.35 -19.33 10.12
CA ILE A 66 -5.61 -17.90 10.31
C ILE A 66 -4.57 -17.33 11.27
N LEU A 67 -4.00 -16.19 10.88
CA LEU A 67 -2.89 -15.53 11.54
C LEU A 67 -3.29 -14.10 11.93
N GLN A 68 -2.83 -13.63 13.08
CA GLN A 68 -2.87 -12.21 13.43
C GLN A 68 -1.64 -11.51 12.82
N ASN A 69 -1.84 -10.42 12.09
CA ASN A 69 -0.77 -9.64 11.50
C ASN A 69 -0.02 -8.86 12.61
N THR A 70 1.23 -9.25 12.87
CA THR A 70 2.10 -8.59 13.85
C THR A 70 2.85 -7.37 13.29
N ASP A 71 2.81 -7.13 11.97
CA ASP A 71 3.21 -5.88 11.31
C ASP A 71 1.99 -5.14 10.79
N TYR A 72 0.94 -5.05 11.62
CA TYR A 72 -0.27 -4.32 11.25
C TYR A 72 0.01 -2.83 11.13
N ARG A 73 -0.26 -2.27 9.95
CA ARG A 73 -0.14 -0.85 9.64
C ARG A 73 -1.53 -0.27 9.37
N PRO A 74 -2.11 0.49 10.32
CA PRO A 74 -3.38 1.13 10.10
C PRO A 74 -3.23 2.27 9.09
N PHE A 75 -4.25 2.46 8.25
CA PHE A 75 -4.39 3.65 7.43
C PHE A 75 -4.92 4.79 8.31
N ILE A 76 -4.22 5.93 8.37
CA ILE A 76 -4.56 7.06 9.25
C ILE A 76 -5.09 8.21 8.38
N ASN A 77 -6.39 8.47 8.44
CA ASN A 77 -7.05 9.54 7.65
C ASN A 77 -6.93 10.95 8.27
N ASP A 78 -6.59 11.07 9.56
CA ASP A 78 -6.65 12.34 10.28
C ASP A 78 -5.31 13.08 10.31
N LYS A 79 -5.23 14.20 9.59
CA LYS A 79 -4.15 15.23 9.71
C LYS A 79 -4.12 15.97 11.06
N LYS A 80 -4.78 15.46 12.11
CA LYS A 80 -4.94 16.13 13.42
C LYS A 80 -4.57 15.29 14.64
N LYS A 81 -3.82 14.19 14.48
CA LYS A 81 -3.14 13.57 15.62
C LYS A 81 -1.64 13.83 15.54
N ASN A 82 -1.09 14.37 16.63
CA ASN A 82 0.35 14.47 16.85
C ASN A 82 1.01 13.11 16.56
N PRO A 83 2.23 13.05 15.98
CA PRO A 83 2.92 11.79 15.69
C PRO A 83 3.32 10.97 16.94
N SER A 84 2.87 11.36 18.13
CA SER A 84 3.35 10.86 19.41
C SER A 84 2.40 9.86 20.05
N SER A 85 2.02 8.80 19.34
CA SER A 85 1.53 7.58 20.01
C SER A 85 1.67 6.32 19.15
N ASN A 86 2.86 6.02 18.65
CA ASN A 86 3.24 4.62 18.43
C ASN A 86 4.66 4.47 18.96
N LYS A 87 4.79 4.46 20.29
CA LYS A 87 6.00 3.91 20.92
C LYS A 87 6.04 2.43 20.56
N ASP A 88 6.85 2.12 19.56
CA ASP A 88 7.75 0.98 19.49
C ASP A 88 7.54 -0.08 20.56
N LYS A 89 6.61 -0.99 20.29
CA LYS A 89 6.66 -2.39 20.76
C LYS A 89 6.09 -3.32 19.69
N SER A 90 6.48 -3.12 18.43
CA SER A 90 6.30 -4.21 17.47
C SER A 90 7.53 -5.11 17.59
N ASP A 91 7.31 -6.38 17.86
CA ASP A 91 8.34 -7.41 17.81
C ASP A 91 9.23 -7.23 16.56
N ASP A 92 10.55 -7.24 16.73
CA ASP A 92 11.54 -7.09 15.65
C ASP A 92 11.44 -8.24 14.64
N SER A 93 10.67 -9.28 14.95
CA SER A 93 10.39 -10.37 14.04
C SER A 93 9.71 -9.88 12.75
N VAL A 94 10.29 -10.32 11.64
CA VAL A 94 9.71 -10.18 10.29
C VAL A 94 8.61 -11.23 10.07
N LYS A 95 8.63 -12.32 10.86
CA LYS A 95 7.73 -13.46 10.74
C LYS A 95 6.38 -13.15 11.38
N ILE A 96 5.31 -13.57 10.71
CA ILE A 96 3.93 -13.52 11.20
C ILE A 96 3.53 -14.95 11.58
N ASP A 97 3.69 -15.33 12.84
CA ASP A 97 3.49 -16.71 13.33
C ASP A 97 2.34 -16.86 14.34
N LYS A 98 1.79 -15.74 14.81
CA LYS A 98 0.68 -15.72 15.76
C LYS A 98 -0.59 -16.31 15.17
N THR A 99 -0.80 -17.60 15.41
CA THR A 99 -1.90 -18.39 14.84
C THR A 99 -3.12 -18.34 15.76
N ILE A 100 -4.28 -18.00 15.20
CA ILE A 100 -5.56 -17.95 15.95
C ILE A 100 -6.46 -19.16 15.69
N ALA A 101 -6.31 -19.79 14.52
CA ALA A 101 -7.06 -20.98 14.14
C ALA A 101 -6.26 -21.80 13.13
N TYR A 102 -6.25 -23.13 13.28
CA TYR A 102 -5.61 -24.03 12.34
C TYR A 102 -6.42 -25.33 12.23
N PHE A 103 -6.85 -25.68 11.02
CA PHE A 103 -7.67 -26.87 10.78
C PHE A 103 -7.50 -27.43 9.37
N LYS A 104 -7.85 -28.71 9.22
CA LYS A 104 -7.84 -29.43 7.94
C LYS A 104 -9.25 -29.69 7.46
N ILE A 105 -9.45 -29.58 6.15
CA ILE A 105 -10.72 -29.85 5.49
C ILE A 105 -10.58 -30.99 4.47
N ASN A 106 -11.69 -31.58 4.10
CA ASN A 106 -11.80 -32.52 2.99
C ASN A 106 -12.23 -31.81 1.70
N PHE A 107 -12.20 -32.51 0.56
CA PHE A 107 -12.64 -31.98 -0.73
C PHE A 107 -14.12 -31.62 -0.81
N ASP A 108 -14.95 -32.14 0.10
CA ASP A 108 -16.35 -31.77 0.31
C ASP A 108 -16.50 -30.62 1.34
N PHE A 109 -15.39 -29.95 1.67
CA PHE A 109 -15.28 -28.85 2.60
C PHE A 109 -15.70 -29.22 4.04
N ILE A 110 -15.79 -30.50 4.41
CA ILE A 110 -16.03 -30.90 5.81
C ILE A 110 -14.74 -30.70 6.61
N ILE A 111 -14.83 -30.19 7.83
CA ILE A 111 -13.67 -30.09 8.74
C ILE A 111 -13.34 -31.50 9.25
N GLU A 112 -12.14 -31.96 8.93
CA GLU A 112 -11.64 -33.27 9.33
C GLU A 112 -11.03 -33.22 10.73
N THR A 113 -10.22 -32.21 11.02
CA THR A 113 -9.39 -32.16 12.23
C THR A 113 -8.98 -30.73 12.56
N PHE A 114 -8.91 -30.40 13.86
CA PHE A 114 -8.31 -29.16 14.37
C PHE A 114 -6.86 -29.38 14.79
N TYR A 115 -6.06 -28.33 14.76
CA TYR A 115 -4.67 -28.34 15.24
C TYR A 115 -4.50 -27.34 16.38
N SER A 116 -3.77 -27.75 17.42
CA SER A 116 -3.51 -26.90 18.58
C SER A 116 -2.59 -25.75 18.18
N THR A 117 -2.96 -24.53 18.57
CA THR A 117 -2.14 -23.31 18.39
C THR A 117 -0.97 -23.24 19.36
N ASP A 118 -1.06 -23.95 20.50
CA ASP A 118 -0.10 -23.89 21.61
C ASP A 118 0.90 -25.05 21.60
N CYS A 119 0.72 -26.03 20.71
CA CYS A 119 1.68 -27.13 20.57
C CYS A 119 2.88 -26.69 19.73
N SER A 120 3.87 -26.10 20.39
CA SER A 120 5.25 -26.01 19.94
C SER A 120 5.93 -27.39 19.90
N SER A 121 5.28 -28.42 19.35
CA SER A 121 5.93 -29.70 19.11
C SER A 121 6.58 -29.66 17.73
N ASN A 122 7.86 -29.27 17.75
CA ASN A 122 8.82 -29.52 16.69
C ASN A 122 8.85 -31.02 16.37
N SER A 123 8.00 -31.45 15.43
CA SER A 123 8.22 -32.61 14.57
C SER A 123 7.08 -32.65 13.56
N ASP A 124 7.21 -31.94 12.44
CA ASP A 124 6.48 -32.30 11.24
C ASP A 124 6.97 -33.70 10.85
N GLU A 125 6.28 -34.75 11.30
CA GLU A 125 6.57 -36.11 10.86
C GLU A 125 6.15 -36.21 9.39
N LYS A 126 7.12 -36.05 8.47
CA LYS A 126 6.95 -36.36 7.05
C LYS A 126 6.79 -37.87 6.92
N ILE A 127 5.58 -38.33 6.69
CA ILE A 127 5.33 -39.72 6.30
C ILE A 127 5.20 -39.76 4.78
N THR A 128 6.19 -40.34 4.11
CA THR A 128 6.13 -40.65 2.68
C THR A 128 5.10 -41.77 2.46
N LYS A 129 3.83 -41.44 2.21
CA LYS A 129 2.82 -42.39 1.73
C LYS A 129 2.72 -42.33 0.20
N GLU A 130 2.56 -43.49 -0.43
CA GLU A 130 2.38 -43.62 -1.87
C GLU A 130 1.09 -42.92 -2.37
N LYS A 131 1.20 -42.39 -3.59
CA LYS A 131 0.25 -41.52 -4.29
C LYS A 131 -1.23 -41.90 -4.14
N LYS A 132 -2.04 -40.95 -3.65
CA LYS A 132 -3.37 -40.66 -4.21
C LYS A 132 -3.35 -39.29 -4.86
N SER A 133 -2.52 -39.13 -5.88
CA SER A 133 -2.54 -37.91 -6.67
C SER A 133 -3.82 -37.88 -7.50
N ASP A 134 -4.57 -36.79 -7.39
CA ASP A 134 -5.41 -36.29 -8.47
C ASP A 134 -4.67 -36.48 -9.80
N SER A 135 -5.36 -37.00 -10.82
CA SER A 135 -4.74 -37.21 -12.13
C SER A 135 -4.18 -35.87 -12.63
N LYS A 136 -3.14 -35.88 -13.50
CA LYS A 136 -2.61 -34.65 -14.09
C LYS A 136 -3.71 -33.83 -14.82
N GLU A 137 -4.82 -34.45 -15.20
CA GLU A 137 -6.01 -33.81 -15.76
C GLU A 137 -6.84 -33.05 -14.70
N ASP A 138 -7.03 -33.60 -13.50
CA ASP A 138 -7.80 -32.95 -12.43
C ASP A 138 -7.16 -31.63 -11.95
N LYS A 139 -5.82 -31.55 -11.93
CA LYS A 139 -5.12 -30.30 -11.58
C LYS A 139 -5.27 -29.20 -12.63
N LYS A 140 -5.56 -29.54 -13.89
CA LYS A 140 -5.77 -28.54 -14.96
C LYS A 140 -7.20 -27.99 -14.96
N ASN A 141 -8.18 -28.76 -14.49
CA ASN A 141 -9.59 -28.39 -14.57
C ASN A 141 -10.11 -27.64 -13.34
N TYR A 142 -9.35 -27.61 -12.23
CA TYR A 142 -9.76 -26.92 -11.01
C TYR A 142 -8.80 -25.80 -10.57
N LYS A 143 -9.38 -24.69 -10.12
CA LYS A 143 -8.66 -23.56 -9.49
C LYS A 143 -9.24 -23.30 -8.10
N TRP A 144 -8.42 -22.72 -7.21
CA TRP A 144 -8.88 -22.26 -5.90
C TRP A 144 -9.00 -20.74 -5.85
N SER A 145 -10.02 -20.24 -5.19
CA SER A 145 -10.13 -18.83 -4.79
C SER A 145 -10.42 -18.77 -3.30
N LEU A 146 -9.85 -17.77 -2.63
CA LEU A 146 -9.99 -17.57 -1.21
C LEU A 146 -10.10 -16.08 -0.89
N ASP A 147 -10.80 -15.77 0.20
CA ASP A 147 -10.84 -14.44 0.79
C ASP A 147 -11.14 -14.51 2.30
N ILE A 148 -10.82 -13.44 3.03
CA ILE A 148 -10.98 -13.36 4.49
C ILE A 148 -11.63 -12.04 4.89
N SER A 149 -12.59 -12.08 5.81
CA SER A 149 -13.23 -10.88 6.34
C SER A 149 -12.42 -10.23 7.47
N ASN A 150 -12.73 -8.96 7.75
CA ASN A 150 -12.33 -8.30 8.98
C ASN A 150 -12.93 -9.05 10.17
N MET A 151 -12.38 -8.80 11.35
CA MET A 151 -12.91 -9.37 12.58
C MET A 151 -14.14 -8.60 13.05
N HIS A 152 -15.24 -9.31 13.28
CA HIS A 152 -16.49 -8.76 13.77
C HIS A 152 -16.63 -9.00 15.27
N LYS A 153 -17.07 -7.98 16.01
CA LYS A 153 -17.32 -8.07 17.45
C LYS A 153 -18.79 -8.41 17.71
N LYS A 154 -19.04 -9.41 18.55
CA LYS A 154 -20.35 -9.71 19.15
C LYS A 154 -20.38 -9.21 20.60
N LYS A 155 -21.55 -9.32 21.24
CA LYS A 155 -21.70 -9.13 22.69
C LYS A 155 -20.80 -10.11 23.47
N ASP A 156 -20.43 -9.75 24.69
CA ASP A 156 -19.70 -10.59 25.65
C ASP A 156 -18.29 -11.04 25.24
N ASN A 157 -17.48 -10.15 24.65
CA ASN A 157 -16.09 -10.43 24.22
C ASN A 157 -15.96 -11.63 23.25
N LYS A 158 -17.04 -11.92 22.51
CA LYS A 158 -17.05 -12.89 21.43
C LYS A 158 -16.76 -12.18 20.12
N TYR A 159 -15.97 -12.81 19.27
CA TYR A 159 -15.55 -12.28 17.98
C TYR A 159 -15.75 -13.36 16.92
N PHE A 160 -15.84 -12.97 15.66
CA PHE A 160 -15.74 -13.94 14.58
C PHE A 160 -15.08 -13.36 13.33
N ILE A 161 -14.50 -14.25 12.53
CA ILE A 161 -13.95 -13.96 11.21
C ILE A 161 -14.61 -14.91 10.21
N LEU A 162 -14.89 -14.43 9.01
CA LEU A 162 -15.36 -15.24 7.90
C LEU A 162 -14.19 -15.56 6.97
N PHE A 163 -14.00 -16.84 6.65
CA PHE A 163 -13.04 -17.28 5.66
C PHE A 163 -13.78 -17.99 4.52
N ALA A 164 -13.72 -17.43 3.32
CA ALA A 164 -14.36 -17.99 2.14
C ALA A 164 -13.34 -18.76 1.30
N ILE A 165 -13.74 -19.94 0.80
CA ILE A 165 -12.96 -20.74 -0.12
C ILE A 165 -13.87 -21.31 -1.22
N SER A 166 -13.43 -21.20 -2.46
CA SER A 166 -14.10 -21.81 -3.60
C SER A 166 -13.16 -22.72 -4.39
N ARG A 167 -13.64 -23.93 -4.68
CA ARG A 167 -13.04 -24.85 -5.64
C ARG A 167 -13.76 -24.67 -6.97
N ILE A 168 -13.09 -23.99 -7.89
CA ILE A 168 -13.63 -23.55 -9.17
C ILE A 168 -13.40 -24.63 -10.21
N LYS A 169 -14.47 -25.10 -10.86
CA LYS A 169 -14.34 -25.93 -12.07
C LYS A 169 -14.23 -25.02 -13.28
N VAL A 170 -13.03 -24.92 -13.86
CA VAL A 170 -12.65 -23.90 -14.84
C VAL A 170 -13.52 -23.96 -16.09
N ASP A 171 -13.73 -25.15 -16.65
CA ASP A 171 -14.52 -25.31 -17.87
C ASP A 171 -15.99 -24.90 -17.69
N GLU A 172 -16.57 -25.22 -16.53
CA GLU A 172 -17.98 -24.98 -16.27
C GLU A 172 -18.24 -23.53 -15.84
N ASP A 173 -17.45 -23.00 -14.91
CA ASP A 173 -17.73 -21.71 -14.26
C ASP A 173 -16.90 -20.55 -14.84
N MET A 174 -15.79 -20.80 -15.56
CA MET A 174 -14.90 -19.74 -16.09
C MET A 174 -14.81 -19.67 -17.62
N LYS A 175 -15.31 -20.65 -18.37
CA LYS A 175 -15.30 -20.64 -19.85
C LYS A 175 -16.66 -20.44 -20.50
N GLY A 176 -17.76 -20.68 -19.76
CA GLY A 176 -19.11 -20.44 -20.24
C GLY A 176 -19.64 -21.48 -21.24
N THR A 177 -19.05 -22.67 -21.30
CA THR A 177 -19.41 -23.71 -22.27
C THR A 177 -20.66 -24.51 -21.88
N GLU A 178 -21.06 -24.52 -20.61
CA GLU A 178 -22.21 -25.28 -20.10
C GLU A 178 -23.37 -24.38 -19.63
N LYS A 179 -24.61 -24.79 -19.96
CA LYS A 179 -25.85 -24.20 -19.42
C LYS A 179 -26.20 -24.93 -18.12
N ASN A 180 -26.18 -24.23 -16.98
CA ASN A 180 -26.78 -24.75 -15.74
C ASN A 180 -28.07 -24.00 -15.42
N ASN A 181 -29.00 -24.69 -14.77
CA ASN A 181 -30.18 -24.07 -14.18
C ASN A 181 -29.77 -23.34 -12.89
N ASP A 182 -30.05 -22.03 -12.84
CA ASP A 182 -29.91 -21.21 -11.64
C ASP A 182 -31.10 -21.49 -10.69
N ASP A 183 -31.13 -22.65 -10.05
CA ASP A 183 -32.13 -22.93 -9.00
C ASP A 183 -31.82 -22.10 -7.74
N LYS A 184 -32.85 -21.80 -6.92
CA LYS A 184 -32.68 -21.18 -5.60
C LYS A 184 -31.81 -22.07 -4.70
N ASN A 185 -30.84 -21.47 -4.02
CA ASN A 185 -29.78 -22.18 -3.32
C ASN A 185 -29.68 -21.78 -1.85
N LYS A 186 -30.13 -22.67 -0.97
CA LYS A 186 -29.85 -22.57 0.47
C LYS A 186 -28.42 -23.08 0.71
N LEU A 187 -27.62 -22.39 1.51
CA LEU A 187 -26.33 -22.91 1.97
C LEU A 187 -26.55 -23.96 3.07
N ASP A 188 -25.87 -25.10 2.94
CA ASP A 188 -25.84 -26.12 3.99
C ASP A 188 -25.02 -25.62 5.17
N LYS A 189 -25.59 -25.69 6.37
CA LYS A 189 -24.96 -25.22 7.62
C LYS A 189 -24.51 -26.40 8.48
N THR A 190 -23.28 -26.35 8.97
CA THR A 190 -22.74 -27.36 9.91
C THR A 190 -21.83 -26.68 10.93
N LYS A 191 -22.04 -26.93 12.22
CA LYS A 191 -21.21 -26.36 13.29
C LYS A 191 -20.20 -27.40 13.78
N TYR A 192 -18.96 -26.97 13.97
CA TYR A 192 -17.86 -27.79 14.49
C TYR A 192 -17.32 -27.19 15.78
N GLU A 193 -17.20 -28.00 16.83
CA GLU A 193 -16.64 -27.59 18.11
C GLU A 193 -15.36 -28.40 18.40
N PRO A 194 -14.21 -27.74 18.63
CA PRO A 194 -12.99 -28.42 19.01
C PRO A 194 -13.15 -29.08 20.40
N THR A 195 -12.72 -30.33 20.54
CA THR A 195 -12.71 -31.07 21.80
C THR A 195 -11.31 -31.20 22.39
N ASN A 196 -11.18 -31.11 23.72
CA ASN A 196 -9.90 -31.21 24.45
C ASN A 196 -9.23 -32.61 24.42
N LYS A 197 -9.67 -33.54 23.56
CA LYS A 197 -9.09 -34.87 23.45
C LYS A 197 -8.18 -34.92 22.23
N CYS A 198 -6.90 -35.22 22.41
CA CYS A 198 -6.02 -35.62 21.31
C CYS A 198 -6.29 -37.10 21.01
N LYS A 199 -6.77 -37.43 19.81
CA LYS A 199 -6.88 -38.83 19.38
C LYS A 199 -5.54 -39.30 18.81
N LEU A 200 -5.06 -40.47 19.27
CA LEU A 200 -4.18 -41.33 18.48
C LEU A 200 -5.04 -41.88 17.33
N GLN A 201 -4.63 -41.68 16.07
CA GLN A 201 -5.42 -42.10 14.91
C GLN A 201 -5.52 -43.63 14.86
N ASP A 202 -6.75 -44.17 14.90
CA ASP A 202 -7.08 -45.42 14.23
C ASP A 202 -7.53 -45.09 12.80
N GLU A 203 -6.81 -45.62 11.82
CA GLU A 203 -7.06 -45.41 10.40
C GLU A 203 -8.39 -46.04 9.95
N ASN A 204 -9.47 -45.27 9.98
CA ASN A 204 -10.65 -45.55 9.18
C ASN A 204 -10.81 -44.47 8.12
N ILE A 205 -10.14 -44.70 6.98
CA ILE A 205 -10.23 -43.88 5.78
C ILE A 205 -11.67 -43.95 5.27
N ARG A 206 -12.46 -42.90 5.50
CA ARG A 206 -13.69 -42.69 4.73
C ARG A 206 -13.28 -42.52 3.27
N THR A 207 -13.81 -43.37 2.41
CA THR A 207 -13.65 -43.28 0.95
C THR A 207 -14.11 -41.90 0.49
N ALA A 208 -13.18 -41.11 -0.03
CA ALA A 208 -13.45 -39.79 -0.56
C ALA A 208 -14.44 -39.90 -1.72
N ASN A 209 -15.63 -39.32 -1.55
CA ASN A 209 -16.57 -39.11 -2.64
C ASN A 209 -15.96 -38.13 -3.66
N LYS A 210 -16.37 -38.29 -4.93
CA LYS A 210 -15.88 -37.54 -6.10
C LYS A 210 -15.67 -36.03 -5.83
N SER A 211 -14.60 -35.50 -6.42
CA SER A 211 -14.19 -34.10 -6.41
C SER A 211 -15.26 -33.16 -6.96
N ASN A 212 -16.08 -32.59 -6.06
CA ASN A 212 -17.11 -31.64 -6.46
C ASN A 212 -16.59 -30.20 -6.38
N LYS A 213 -17.01 -29.38 -7.35
CA LYS A 213 -16.89 -27.92 -7.29
C LYS A 213 -17.74 -27.37 -6.15
N GLY A 214 -17.46 -26.13 -5.74
CA GLY A 214 -18.33 -25.45 -4.79
C GLY A 214 -17.66 -24.31 -4.05
N ILE A 215 -18.39 -23.79 -3.07
CA ILE A 215 -17.95 -22.75 -2.16
C ILE A 215 -18.28 -23.13 -0.72
N ALA A 216 -17.36 -22.84 0.19
CA ALA A 216 -17.58 -22.87 1.62
C ALA A 216 -17.18 -21.53 2.26
N ILE A 217 -17.99 -21.07 3.21
CA ILE A 217 -17.71 -19.94 4.07
C ILE A 217 -17.61 -20.49 5.50
N TYR A 218 -16.45 -20.34 6.12
CA TYR A 218 -16.21 -20.73 7.49
C TYR A 218 -16.31 -19.51 8.39
N ARG A 219 -17.29 -19.52 9.29
CA ARG A 219 -17.38 -18.58 10.40
C ARG A 219 -16.59 -19.13 11.57
N ILE A 220 -15.46 -18.50 11.85
CA ILE A 220 -14.51 -18.87 12.90
C ILE A 220 -14.85 -18.05 14.14
N GLU A 221 -15.44 -18.68 15.15
CA GLU A 221 -15.88 -18.04 16.38
C GLU A 221 -14.74 -18.03 17.41
N LEU A 222 -14.41 -16.84 17.91
CA LEU A 222 -13.28 -16.59 18.79
C LEU A 222 -13.76 -15.96 20.10
N ARG A 223 -13.05 -16.25 21.19
CA ARG A 223 -13.19 -15.55 22.47
C ARG A 223 -11.88 -14.83 22.79
N LYS A 224 -11.99 -13.58 23.22
CA LYS A 224 -10.82 -12.81 23.64
C LYS A 224 -10.48 -13.09 25.11
N GLU A 225 -9.25 -13.48 25.38
CA GLU A 225 -8.69 -13.62 26.73
C GLU A 225 -7.49 -12.67 26.89
N GLY A 226 -7.64 -11.60 27.68
CA GLY A 226 -6.61 -10.56 27.84
C GLY A 226 -6.51 -9.59 26.66
N ALA A 227 -5.40 -8.83 26.59
CA ALA A 227 -5.23 -7.74 25.64
C ALA A 227 -5.17 -8.24 24.17
N ASP A 228 -4.50 -9.38 23.94
CA ASP A 228 -4.13 -9.82 22.59
C ASP A 228 -4.27 -11.33 22.32
N ASN A 229 -4.87 -12.14 23.21
CA ASN A 229 -5.02 -13.56 22.96
C ASN A 229 -6.44 -13.92 22.49
N TYR A 230 -6.53 -14.72 21.43
CA TYR A 230 -7.80 -15.20 20.87
C TYR A 230 -7.83 -16.73 20.93
N ILE A 231 -8.91 -17.25 21.51
CA ILE A 231 -9.14 -18.69 21.60
C ILE A 231 -10.24 -19.10 20.63
N LEU A 232 -9.96 -20.11 19.82
CA LEU A 232 -10.95 -20.72 18.93
C LEU A 232 -12.01 -21.46 19.73
N THR A 233 -13.28 -21.07 19.56
CA THR A 233 -14.42 -21.66 20.27
C THR A 233 -15.23 -22.62 19.40
N ALA A 234 -15.47 -22.26 18.13
CA ALA A 234 -16.18 -23.10 17.18
C ALA A 234 -15.90 -22.62 15.75
N VAL A 235 -16.17 -23.48 14.77
CA VAL A 235 -16.21 -23.10 13.35
C VAL A 235 -17.53 -23.54 12.75
N THR A 236 -18.30 -22.62 12.20
CA THR A 236 -19.53 -22.92 11.45
C THR A 236 -19.25 -22.85 9.96
N ARG A 237 -19.51 -23.94 9.24
CA ARG A 237 -19.40 -24.01 7.79
C ARG A 237 -20.74 -23.73 7.15
N PHE A 238 -20.74 -22.84 6.16
CA PHE A 238 -21.81 -22.66 5.20
C PHE A 238 -21.33 -23.12 3.83
N TYR A 239 -22.05 -24.01 3.15
CA TYR A 239 -21.56 -24.68 1.93
C TYR A 239 -22.59 -24.71 0.80
N SER A 240 -22.11 -24.63 -0.44
CA SER A 240 -22.89 -24.91 -1.64
C SER A 240 -22.02 -25.52 -2.73
N ASN A 241 -22.49 -26.61 -3.36
CA ASN A 241 -21.81 -27.26 -4.49
C ASN A 241 -22.26 -26.74 -5.87
N LYS A 242 -23.26 -25.84 -5.90
CA LYS A 242 -23.91 -25.42 -7.16
C LYS A 242 -23.16 -24.28 -7.85
N ILE A 243 -22.59 -23.37 -7.06
CA ILE A 243 -21.88 -22.18 -7.56
C ILE A 243 -20.42 -22.27 -7.12
N SER A 244 -19.52 -21.93 -8.03
CA SER A 244 -18.10 -21.70 -7.74
C SER A 244 -17.60 -20.48 -8.51
N GLY A 245 -16.58 -19.80 -7.98
CA GLY A 245 -16.02 -18.60 -8.60
C GLY A 245 -15.02 -17.88 -7.70
N ILE A 246 -14.58 -16.69 -8.15
CA ILE A 246 -13.68 -15.83 -7.38
C ILE A 246 -14.45 -15.26 -6.18
N CYS A 247 -13.96 -15.52 -4.97
CA CYS A 247 -14.55 -15.06 -3.72
C CYS A 247 -14.08 -13.64 -3.40
N ARG A 248 -15.00 -12.77 -2.94
CA ARG A 248 -14.64 -11.44 -2.44
C ARG A 248 -15.60 -10.91 -1.38
N PHE A 249 -15.08 -10.43 -0.26
CA PHE A 249 -15.81 -9.64 0.73
C PHE A 249 -15.76 -8.16 0.35
N ILE A 250 -16.92 -7.49 0.39
CA ILE A 250 -17.09 -6.09 -0.01
C ILE A 250 -17.57 -5.27 1.18
N TYR A 251 -16.88 -4.17 1.43
CA TYR A 251 -17.14 -3.27 2.55
C TYR A 251 -17.52 -1.87 2.08
N SER A 252 -18.15 -1.10 2.96
CA SER A 252 -18.36 0.34 2.78
C SER A 252 -17.84 1.13 3.97
N ARG A 253 -17.61 2.41 3.75
CA ARG A 253 -17.48 3.40 4.81
C ARG A 253 -18.81 4.12 4.99
N ASP A 254 -19.16 4.44 6.23
CA ASP A 254 -20.38 5.17 6.59
C ASP A 254 -20.46 6.57 5.95
N ASP A 255 -19.34 7.11 5.47
CA ASP A 255 -19.30 8.40 4.78
C ASP A 255 -19.91 8.36 3.36
N ASP A 256 -20.19 7.15 2.82
CA ASP A 256 -20.81 6.97 1.50
C ASP A 256 -22.36 7.07 1.57
N ASP A 257 -22.98 7.08 2.76
CA ASP A 257 -24.44 7.15 2.92
C ASP A 257 -24.90 8.60 3.26
N ASP A 258 -25.56 9.24 2.29
CA ASP A 258 -26.25 10.53 2.45
C ASP A 258 -27.17 10.57 3.69
N GLU A 259 -27.03 11.64 4.47
CA GLU A 259 -28.00 12.16 5.44
C GLU A 259 -28.96 11.15 6.09
N LYS A 260 -28.52 10.42 7.13
CA LYS A 260 -29.31 10.13 8.37
C LYS A 260 -28.59 9.14 9.30
N SER A 261 -27.86 9.68 10.28
CA SER A 261 -27.90 9.26 11.70
C SER A 261 -26.67 9.78 12.46
N LYS A 262 -26.56 11.11 12.60
CA LYS A 262 -25.70 11.65 13.66
C LYS A 262 -26.44 11.46 14.99
N SER A 263 -26.21 10.33 15.66
CA SER A 263 -26.45 10.23 17.09
C SER A 263 -25.45 11.15 17.82
N ASN A 264 -25.96 11.98 18.72
CA ASN A 264 -25.24 13.05 19.42
C ASN A 264 -24.49 12.57 20.68
N ASP A 265 -23.97 11.35 20.71
CA ASP A 265 -23.16 10.90 21.85
C ASP A 265 -21.69 11.27 21.63
N VAL A 266 -21.22 12.19 22.48
CA VAL A 266 -19.95 12.94 22.37
C VAL A 266 -18.74 12.15 22.93
N ASN A 267 -18.85 10.85 23.23
CA ASN A 267 -17.81 10.14 23.98
C ASN A 267 -17.28 8.80 23.42
N ASP A 268 -17.58 8.44 22.18
CA ASP A 268 -16.88 7.32 21.53
C ASP A 268 -15.88 7.87 20.50
N GLU A 269 -14.61 7.46 20.63
CA GLU A 269 -13.59 7.63 19.60
C GLU A 269 -14.11 6.99 18.30
N LYS A 270 -14.72 7.79 17.43
CA LYS A 270 -15.24 7.34 16.13
C LYS A 270 -14.08 6.91 15.24
N SER A 271 -13.72 5.62 15.28
CA SER A 271 -13.19 4.98 14.09
C SER A 271 -14.28 5.02 13.02
N SER A 272 -13.94 5.42 11.80
CA SER A 272 -14.81 5.18 10.65
C SER A 272 -14.97 3.66 10.51
N ASP A 273 -16.03 3.09 11.07
CA ASP A 273 -16.21 1.65 11.12
C ASP A 273 -16.52 1.15 9.71
N ILE A 274 -15.56 0.44 9.11
CA ILE A 274 -15.72 -0.17 7.80
C ILE A 274 -16.63 -1.38 7.97
N GLU A 275 -17.88 -1.29 7.51
CA GLU A 275 -18.87 -2.36 7.65
C GLU A 275 -18.85 -3.32 6.45
N LEU A 276 -18.93 -4.62 6.73
CA LEU A 276 -19.03 -5.65 5.71
C LEU A 276 -20.44 -5.64 5.10
N LYS A 277 -20.59 -5.10 3.89
CA LYS A 277 -21.90 -5.03 3.21
C LYS A 277 -22.30 -6.36 2.56
N ARG A 278 -21.41 -6.98 1.80
CA ARG A 278 -21.76 -8.15 0.95
C ARG A 278 -20.60 -9.11 0.77
N PHE A 279 -20.92 -10.36 0.50
CA PHE A 279 -19.99 -11.31 -0.09
C PHE A 279 -20.39 -11.59 -1.53
N ILE A 280 -19.42 -11.55 -2.45
CA ILE A 280 -19.67 -11.78 -3.87
C ILE A 280 -18.86 -12.96 -4.39
N ILE A 281 -19.44 -13.66 -5.37
CA ILE A 281 -18.79 -14.69 -6.16
C ILE A 281 -18.83 -14.27 -7.62
N LEU A 282 -17.66 -14.20 -8.25
CA LEU A 282 -17.53 -13.79 -9.65
C LEU A 282 -17.16 -15.00 -10.49
N ASN A 283 -17.93 -15.26 -11.52
CA ASN A 283 -17.61 -16.28 -12.52
C ASN A 283 -18.04 -15.80 -13.91
N PHE A 284 -17.89 -16.61 -14.96
CA PHE A 284 -18.24 -16.19 -16.32
C PHE A 284 -19.70 -15.74 -16.47
N ARG A 285 -20.62 -16.30 -15.67
CA ARG A 285 -22.07 -16.08 -15.80
C ARG A 285 -22.55 -14.79 -15.17
N GLY A 286 -21.83 -14.25 -14.19
CA GLY A 286 -22.21 -13.02 -13.50
C GLY A 286 -21.60 -12.89 -12.11
N ILE A 287 -22.19 -11.98 -11.35
CA ILE A 287 -21.80 -11.64 -9.98
C ILE A 287 -22.90 -12.16 -9.06
N TYR A 288 -22.62 -13.19 -8.28
CA TYR A 288 -23.54 -13.71 -7.29
C TYR A 288 -23.30 -12.97 -5.98
N SER A 289 -24.34 -12.39 -5.39
CA SER A 289 -24.24 -11.67 -4.13
C SER A 289 -24.95 -12.43 -3.02
N ILE A 290 -24.25 -12.56 -1.90
CA ILE A 290 -24.75 -13.05 -0.63
C ILE A 290 -24.85 -11.85 0.30
N LYS A 291 -26.06 -11.62 0.82
CA LYS A 291 -26.30 -10.63 1.88
C LYS A 291 -26.15 -11.32 3.23
N PHE A 292 -25.61 -10.59 4.19
CA PHE A 292 -25.54 -11.02 5.58
C PHE A 292 -26.77 -10.50 6.32
N ASP A 293 -27.33 -11.32 7.20
CA ASP A 293 -28.21 -10.85 8.27
C ASP A 293 -27.37 -10.23 9.41
N ASP A 294 -27.99 -9.43 10.27
CA ASP A 294 -27.32 -8.75 11.39
C ASP A 294 -26.53 -9.72 12.29
N ASN A 295 -26.97 -10.98 12.36
CA ASN A 295 -26.35 -12.02 13.16
C ASN A 295 -25.37 -12.91 12.37
N PHE A 296 -25.19 -12.71 11.07
CA PHE A 296 -24.39 -13.55 10.17
C PHE A 296 -24.70 -15.04 10.32
N ASP A 297 -25.96 -15.36 10.58
CA ASP A 297 -26.47 -16.71 10.84
C ASP A 297 -27.18 -17.32 9.63
N PHE A 298 -27.62 -16.47 8.68
CA PHE A 298 -28.28 -16.85 7.45
C PHE A 298 -27.58 -16.24 6.24
N LEU A 299 -27.03 -17.11 5.39
CA LEU A 299 -26.48 -16.75 4.08
C LEU A 299 -27.41 -17.34 3.03
N ASP A 300 -28.08 -16.50 2.26
CA ASP A 300 -28.89 -16.94 1.12
C ASP A 300 -28.37 -16.28 -0.17
N PHE A 301 -28.38 -17.05 -1.26
CA PHE A 301 -28.01 -16.56 -2.59
C PHE A 301 -29.15 -15.71 -3.14
N ASN A 302 -29.24 -14.48 -2.66
CA ASN A 302 -30.40 -13.65 -2.89
C ASN A 302 -30.42 -13.05 -4.30
N GLU A 303 -29.26 -12.71 -4.87
CA GLU A 303 -29.20 -11.86 -6.08
C GLU A 303 -28.05 -12.27 -7.01
N LYS A 304 -28.35 -12.42 -8.31
CA LYS A 304 -27.35 -12.54 -9.39
C LYS A 304 -27.37 -11.30 -10.25
N PHE A 305 -26.27 -10.58 -10.29
CA PHE A 305 -26.08 -9.40 -11.12
C PHE A 305 -25.37 -9.76 -12.42
N LYS A 306 -25.75 -9.08 -13.50
CA LYS A 306 -25.02 -9.12 -14.77
C LYS A 306 -23.80 -8.22 -14.68
N TYR A 307 -22.74 -8.58 -15.39
CA TYR A 307 -21.62 -7.68 -15.56
C TYR A 307 -22.03 -6.43 -16.37
N PRO A 308 -21.36 -5.28 -16.14
CA PRO A 308 -21.39 -4.16 -17.07
C PRO A 308 -21.20 -4.62 -18.51
N GLN A 309 -21.92 -3.99 -19.46
CA GLN A 309 -21.97 -4.43 -20.86
C GLN A 309 -20.58 -4.63 -21.48
N ILE A 310 -19.64 -3.73 -21.17
CA ILE A 310 -18.27 -3.79 -21.68
C ILE A 310 -17.47 -4.96 -21.09
N ILE A 311 -17.60 -5.25 -19.79
CA ILE A 311 -17.02 -6.47 -19.20
C ILE A 311 -17.64 -7.69 -19.85
N ARG A 312 -18.97 -7.69 -20.02
CA ARG A 312 -19.66 -8.81 -20.64
C ARG A 312 -19.18 -9.06 -22.06
N PHE A 313 -19.02 -8.01 -22.87
CA PHE A 313 -18.47 -8.11 -24.23
C PHE A 313 -17.07 -8.70 -24.24
N VAL A 314 -16.18 -8.25 -23.35
CA VAL A 314 -14.81 -8.79 -23.25
C VAL A 314 -14.82 -10.25 -22.80
N LEU A 315 -15.66 -10.59 -21.82
CA LEU A 315 -15.83 -11.97 -21.38
C LEU A 315 -16.38 -12.83 -22.51
N ASP A 316 -17.36 -12.39 -23.28
CA ASP A 316 -17.92 -13.18 -24.39
C ASP A 316 -16.91 -13.47 -25.50
N ASN A 317 -15.92 -12.60 -25.69
CA ASN A 317 -14.85 -12.76 -26.68
C ASN A 317 -13.53 -13.26 -26.05
N TRP A 318 -13.58 -13.87 -24.86
CA TRP A 318 -12.35 -14.28 -24.15
C TRP A 318 -11.43 -15.20 -24.97
N TYR A 319 -12.01 -16.05 -25.84
CA TYR A 319 -11.30 -17.00 -26.70
C TYR A 319 -10.54 -16.36 -27.86
N THR A 320 -10.80 -15.09 -28.18
CA THR A 320 -10.06 -14.37 -29.24
C THR A 320 -8.72 -13.81 -28.74
N PHE A 321 -8.43 -13.98 -27.45
CA PHE A 321 -7.19 -13.53 -26.83
C PHE A 321 -6.32 -14.75 -26.51
N ASP A 322 -5.27 -14.97 -27.32
CA ASP A 322 -4.35 -16.10 -27.19
C ASP A 322 -3.67 -16.19 -25.80
N GLU A 323 -3.68 -15.10 -25.03
CA GLU A 323 -3.08 -14.99 -23.69
C GLU A 323 -3.96 -15.55 -22.56
N PHE A 324 -5.25 -15.83 -22.78
CA PHE A 324 -6.18 -16.25 -21.72
C PHE A 324 -6.76 -17.65 -21.94
N SER A 325 -6.46 -18.58 -21.03
CA SER A 325 -7.08 -19.91 -21.04
C SER A 325 -8.53 -19.92 -20.54
N ASP A 326 -8.93 -18.92 -19.75
CA ASP A 326 -10.25 -18.75 -19.16
C ASP A 326 -10.42 -17.29 -18.65
N CYS A 327 -11.61 -16.94 -18.15
CA CYS A 327 -11.86 -15.56 -17.72
C CYS A 327 -11.30 -15.17 -16.34
N THR A 328 -10.64 -16.08 -15.60
CA THR A 328 -10.20 -15.83 -14.21
C THR A 328 -9.24 -14.65 -14.13
N ASN A 329 -8.18 -14.65 -14.94
CA ASN A 329 -7.18 -13.58 -14.93
C ASN A 329 -7.82 -12.25 -15.31
N ARG A 330 -8.74 -12.25 -16.28
CA ARG A 330 -9.45 -11.04 -16.69
C ARG A 330 -10.30 -10.47 -15.56
N LEU A 331 -11.09 -11.31 -14.88
CA LEU A 331 -11.90 -10.88 -13.74
C LEU A 331 -11.04 -10.36 -12.58
N LEU A 332 -9.91 -11.01 -12.28
CA LEU A 332 -8.98 -10.53 -11.26
C LEU A 332 -8.36 -9.18 -11.61
N THR A 333 -8.03 -8.93 -12.88
CA THR A 333 -7.46 -7.64 -13.32
C THR A 333 -8.46 -6.49 -13.36
N CYS A 334 -9.76 -6.78 -13.49
CA CYS A 334 -10.79 -5.76 -13.60
C CYS A 334 -11.32 -5.29 -12.24
N ILE A 335 -11.00 -5.96 -11.13
CA ILE A 335 -11.61 -5.68 -9.83
C ILE A 335 -10.56 -5.22 -8.84
N TYR A 336 -10.62 -3.93 -8.50
CA TYR A 336 -9.73 -3.32 -7.53
C TYR A 336 -10.55 -2.66 -6.42
N ASP A 337 -10.31 -3.04 -5.17
CA ASP A 337 -11.17 -2.72 -4.01
C ASP A 337 -12.69 -2.82 -4.33
N LYS A 338 -13.41 -1.69 -4.38
CA LYS A 338 -14.83 -1.55 -4.77
C LYS A 338 -15.08 -1.19 -6.25
N TYR A 339 -14.02 -1.04 -7.05
CA TYR A 339 -14.06 -0.53 -8.42
C TYR A 339 -13.98 -1.64 -9.47
N PHE A 340 -14.74 -1.47 -10.56
CA PHE A 340 -14.47 -2.14 -11.82
C PHE A 340 -13.65 -1.22 -12.72
N VAL A 341 -12.42 -1.60 -13.05
CA VAL A 341 -11.49 -0.82 -13.88
C VAL A 341 -11.28 -1.52 -15.22
N ILE A 342 -11.50 -0.79 -16.31
CA ILE A 342 -11.52 -1.34 -17.67
C ILE A 342 -10.84 -0.37 -18.64
N THR A 343 -9.96 -0.91 -19.49
CA THR A 343 -9.40 -0.18 -20.63
C THR A 343 -10.32 -0.33 -21.84
N LYS A 344 -10.65 0.78 -22.49
CA LYS A 344 -11.42 0.87 -23.72
C LYS A 344 -10.54 1.49 -24.80
N TYR A 345 -10.71 1.08 -26.06
CA TYR A 345 -10.05 1.70 -27.20
C TYR A 345 -11.13 2.32 -28.07
N ILE A 346 -11.13 3.65 -28.20
CA ILE A 346 -12.06 4.38 -29.07
C ILE A 346 -11.23 5.17 -30.07
N SER A 347 -11.42 4.93 -31.37
CA SER A 347 -10.85 5.73 -32.45
C SER A 347 -9.33 5.96 -32.34
N GLY A 348 -8.55 4.90 -32.03
CA GLY A 348 -7.09 4.97 -31.89
C GLY A 348 -6.60 5.51 -30.53
N THR A 349 -7.51 5.85 -29.62
CA THR A 349 -7.20 6.34 -28.26
C THR A 349 -7.60 5.30 -27.22
N GLN A 350 -6.70 4.96 -26.29
CA GLN A 350 -7.04 4.14 -25.13
C GLN A 350 -7.66 5.03 -24.03
N SER A 351 -8.85 4.72 -23.53
CA SER A 351 -9.50 5.37 -22.38
C SER A 351 -9.63 4.40 -21.21
N LEU A 352 -9.59 4.89 -19.97
CA LEU A 352 -9.80 4.07 -18.78
C LEU A 352 -11.16 4.40 -18.16
N GLU A 353 -11.99 3.40 -17.96
CA GLU A 353 -13.29 3.54 -17.31
C GLU A 353 -13.21 2.87 -15.94
N ALA A 354 -13.37 3.65 -14.87
CA ALA A 354 -13.49 3.17 -13.50
C ALA A 354 -14.92 3.43 -13.04
N LYS A 355 -15.72 2.37 -12.91
CA LYS A 355 -17.15 2.53 -12.59
C LYS A 355 -17.39 2.51 -11.07
N MET A 356 -17.87 3.64 -10.53
CA MET A 356 -18.51 3.79 -9.22
C MET A 356 -19.96 4.26 -9.39
N GLU A 357 -20.68 4.38 -8.27
CA GLU A 357 -21.98 5.06 -8.15
C GLU A 357 -21.97 6.48 -8.77
N HIS A 358 -20.79 7.10 -8.85
CA HIS A 358 -20.48 8.20 -9.76
C HIS A 358 -19.59 7.72 -10.93
N GLU A 359 -20.06 7.93 -12.16
CA GLU A 359 -19.31 7.65 -13.39
C GLU A 359 -18.13 8.64 -13.50
N ILE A 360 -16.94 8.21 -13.10
CA ILE A 360 -15.72 8.98 -13.34
C ILE A 360 -15.22 8.61 -14.73
N ASP A 361 -15.63 9.40 -15.72
CA ASP A 361 -15.12 9.34 -17.09
C ASP A 361 -13.68 9.91 -17.15
N ALA A 362 -12.69 9.13 -16.69
CA ALA A 362 -11.28 9.46 -16.90
C ALA A 362 -10.88 9.20 -18.37
N LYS A 363 -11.15 10.17 -19.25
CA LYS A 363 -10.71 10.11 -20.65
C LYS A 363 -9.20 10.33 -20.74
N PHE A 364 -8.44 9.24 -20.83
CA PHE A 364 -7.06 9.29 -21.30
C PHE A 364 -7.05 9.57 -22.81
N VAL A 365 -6.24 10.54 -23.25
CA VAL A 365 -6.02 10.85 -24.66
C VAL A 365 -4.53 10.70 -24.95
N GLY A 366 -4.15 9.58 -25.58
CA GLY A 366 -2.78 9.34 -26.02
C GLY A 366 -2.67 8.19 -27.00
N ASN A 367 -1.85 8.38 -28.04
CA ASN A 367 -1.45 7.34 -28.99
C ASN A 367 -0.55 6.33 -28.26
N ILE A 368 -1.13 5.24 -27.76
CA ILE A 368 -0.36 4.10 -27.27
C ILE A 368 -0.12 3.16 -28.44
N VAL A 369 1.16 3.02 -28.82
CA VAL A 369 1.63 2.03 -29.80
C VAL A 369 1.19 0.65 -29.35
N ASN A 370 0.73 -0.15 -30.31
CA ASN A 370 0.05 -1.44 -30.20
C ASN A 370 0.85 -2.59 -29.57
N GLU A 371 1.77 -2.33 -28.64
CA GLU A 371 2.61 -3.36 -28.04
C GLU A 371 2.46 -3.40 -26.51
N TYR A 372 1.85 -4.52 -26.09
CA TYR A 372 1.78 -5.11 -24.73
C TYR A 372 0.56 -4.76 -23.86
N ASN A 373 -0.38 -5.72 -23.78
CA ASN A 373 -1.54 -5.83 -22.88
C ASN A 373 -1.21 -5.89 -21.37
N HIS A 374 -0.01 -5.47 -20.95
CA HIS A 374 0.50 -5.68 -19.59
C HIS A 374 0.48 -4.36 -18.81
N TYR A 375 -0.70 -4.03 -18.29
CA TYR A 375 -0.92 -2.86 -17.46
C TYR A 375 -1.45 -3.29 -16.08
N PHE A 376 -0.93 -2.67 -15.03
CA PHE A 376 -1.37 -2.82 -13.65
C PHE A 376 -1.90 -1.49 -13.13
N PHE A 377 -2.83 -1.58 -12.18
CA PHE A 377 -3.45 -0.45 -11.54
C PHE A 377 -3.27 -0.56 -10.03
N ALA A 378 -3.07 0.57 -9.39
CA ALA A 378 -3.22 0.70 -7.95
C ALA A 378 -4.19 1.85 -7.69
N VAL A 379 -5.12 1.67 -6.75
CA VAL A 379 -6.07 2.72 -6.37
C VAL A 379 -5.83 3.02 -4.90
N SER A 380 -5.61 4.28 -4.61
CA SER A 380 -5.51 4.81 -3.25
C SER A 380 -6.76 5.61 -2.90
N GLY A 381 -6.77 6.30 -1.76
CA GLY A 381 -7.92 7.14 -1.39
C GLY A 381 -8.17 8.27 -2.40
N LEU A 382 -7.11 8.83 -2.99
CA LEU A 382 -7.19 10.01 -3.86
C LEU A 382 -6.56 9.80 -5.25
N LEU A 383 -5.58 8.90 -5.36
CA LEU A 383 -4.77 8.69 -6.55
C LEU A 383 -5.03 7.34 -7.21
N LEU A 384 -5.04 7.33 -8.52
CA LEU A 384 -4.99 6.16 -9.38
C LEU A 384 -3.60 6.07 -10.02
N GLY A 385 -2.89 4.98 -9.73
CA GLY A 385 -1.63 4.63 -10.37
C GLY A 385 -1.85 3.69 -11.55
N PHE A 386 -1.21 4.00 -12.68
CA PHE A 386 -1.26 3.22 -13.91
C PHE A 386 0.15 2.91 -14.41
N THR A 387 0.41 1.64 -14.74
CA THR A 387 1.69 1.23 -15.33
C THR A 387 1.58 1.09 -16.84
N GLN A 388 2.53 1.63 -17.57
CA GLN A 388 2.77 1.36 -18.98
C GLN A 388 4.19 0.82 -19.14
N VAL A 389 4.32 -0.51 -19.21
CA VAL A 389 5.61 -1.23 -19.26
C VAL A 389 6.49 -0.95 -18.03
N ASN A 390 7.36 0.06 -18.09
CA ASN A 390 8.26 0.47 -17.00
C ASN A 390 8.03 1.93 -16.57
N THR A 391 6.96 2.55 -17.04
CA THR A 391 6.54 3.90 -16.65
C THR A 391 5.32 3.83 -15.76
N ILE A 392 5.31 4.59 -14.67
CA ILE A 392 4.15 4.76 -13.79
C ILE A 392 3.62 6.17 -13.95
N LYS A 393 2.31 6.29 -14.17
CA LYS A 393 1.57 7.56 -14.23
C LYS A 393 0.57 7.58 -13.07
N LEU A 394 0.51 8.71 -12.36
CA LEU A 394 -0.41 8.92 -11.25
C LEU A 394 -1.45 9.96 -11.63
N PHE A 395 -2.71 9.70 -11.31
CA PHE A 395 -3.86 10.56 -11.61
C PHE A 395 -4.69 10.82 -10.36
N TYR A 396 -5.22 12.03 -10.19
CA TYR A 396 -6.27 12.28 -9.21
C TYR A 396 -7.57 11.62 -9.66
N MET A 397 -8.21 10.85 -8.79
CA MET A 397 -9.47 10.19 -9.12
C MET A 397 -10.62 11.18 -9.32
N GLU A 398 -10.68 12.27 -8.55
CA GLU A 398 -11.82 13.21 -8.59
C GLU A 398 -11.99 13.90 -9.94
N ASN A 399 -10.89 14.23 -10.61
CA ASN A 399 -10.92 15.03 -11.84
C ASN A 399 -10.07 14.46 -12.99
N GLY A 400 -9.42 13.31 -12.79
CA GLY A 400 -8.56 12.66 -13.78
C GLY A 400 -7.24 13.36 -14.07
N LEU A 401 -6.85 14.39 -13.30
CA LEU A 401 -5.62 15.15 -13.54
C LEU A 401 -4.38 14.30 -13.30
N GLN A 402 -3.47 14.25 -14.27
CA GLN A 402 -2.17 13.58 -14.10
C GLN A 402 -1.29 14.41 -13.14
N VAL A 403 -0.87 13.80 -12.03
CA VAL A 403 -0.09 14.46 -10.96
C VAL A 403 1.40 14.17 -11.13
N ALA A 404 1.75 12.95 -11.52
CA ALA A 404 3.13 12.53 -11.69
C ALA A 404 3.26 11.50 -12.81
N SER A 405 4.44 11.45 -13.42
CA SER A 405 4.84 10.38 -14.35
C SER A 405 6.32 10.12 -14.16
N LYS A 406 6.69 8.87 -13.85
CA LYS A 406 8.08 8.46 -13.65
C LYS A 406 8.38 7.19 -14.42
N LYS A 407 9.47 7.22 -15.19
CA LYS A 407 10.03 6.05 -15.84
C LYS A 407 11.09 5.43 -14.94
N PHE A 408 11.05 4.11 -14.78
CA PHE A 408 12.00 3.37 -13.96
C PHE A 408 13.07 2.72 -14.84
N ASP A 409 14.13 3.47 -15.12
CA ASP A 409 15.28 2.95 -15.86
C ASP A 409 15.95 1.82 -15.06
N GLY A 410 16.28 0.71 -15.73
CA GLY A 410 16.73 -0.53 -15.08
C GLY A 410 15.59 -1.51 -14.76
N ILE A 411 14.33 -1.13 -14.97
CA ILE A 411 13.18 -2.04 -15.02
C ILE A 411 12.73 -2.20 -16.47
N LYS A 412 12.62 -3.46 -16.90
CA LYS A 412 12.06 -3.87 -18.19
C LYS A 412 10.53 -3.89 -18.14
N LYS A 413 9.95 -4.41 -17.05
CA LYS A 413 8.50 -4.62 -16.91
C LYS A 413 8.06 -4.53 -15.46
N ILE A 414 6.95 -3.88 -15.17
CA ILE A 414 6.34 -3.83 -13.83
C ILE A 414 5.27 -4.92 -13.72
N TYR A 415 5.21 -5.61 -12.58
CA TYR A 415 4.26 -6.69 -12.28
C TYR A 415 3.30 -6.39 -11.13
N LEU A 416 3.64 -5.45 -10.26
CA LEU A 416 2.80 -5.05 -9.14
C LEU A 416 3.06 -3.60 -8.75
N LEU A 417 1.99 -2.93 -8.34
CA LEU A 417 1.98 -1.59 -7.80
C LEU A 417 1.04 -1.54 -6.59
N GLU A 418 1.48 -0.97 -5.47
CA GLU A 418 0.60 -0.77 -4.30
C GLU A 418 0.98 0.50 -3.53
N PHE A 419 -0.01 1.31 -3.15
CA PHE A 419 0.19 2.47 -2.27
C PHE A 419 0.29 2.03 -0.82
N PHE A 420 1.19 2.68 -0.07
CA PHE A 420 1.33 2.45 1.37
C PHE A 420 1.78 3.73 2.07
N ASP A 421 1.77 3.72 3.40
CA ASP A 421 2.17 4.87 4.22
C ASP A 421 1.27 6.09 3.93
N ASN A 422 -0.05 5.91 4.01
CA ASN A 422 -1.07 6.94 3.72
C ASN A 422 -0.90 7.58 2.33
N ASP A 423 -0.68 6.73 1.33
CA ASP A 423 -0.56 7.11 -0.08
C ASP A 423 0.68 7.96 -0.40
N GLU A 424 1.61 8.13 0.55
CA GLU A 424 2.86 8.89 0.36
C GLU A 424 3.91 8.08 -0.40
N LYS A 425 3.83 6.76 -0.36
CA LYS A 425 4.82 5.85 -0.95
C LYS A 425 4.17 4.77 -1.80
N LEU A 426 4.94 4.31 -2.78
CA LEU A 426 4.54 3.32 -3.75
C LEU A 426 5.49 2.13 -3.72
N PHE A 427 4.94 0.96 -3.49
CA PHE A 427 5.63 -0.32 -3.54
C PHE A 427 5.50 -0.90 -4.96
N ILE A 428 6.63 -1.19 -5.59
CA ILE A 428 6.71 -1.63 -6.98
C ILE A 428 7.49 -2.94 -7.04
N ILE A 429 6.97 -3.92 -7.79
CA ILE A 429 7.71 -5.13 -8.18
C ILE A 429 7.95 -5.07 -9.68
N GLY A 430 9.21 -5.18 -10.11
CA GLY A 430 9.57 -5.15 -11.52
C GLY A 430 10.61 -6.20 -11.93
N GLU A 431 10.59 -6.57 -13.20
CA GLU A 431 11.60 -7.35 -13.90
C GLU A 431 12.75 -6.43 -14.33
N CYS A 432 13.97 -6.75 -13.96
CA CYS A 432 15.16 -6.15 -14.55
C CYS A 432 15.49 -6.78 -15.93
N PRO A 433 16.29 -6.12 -16.78
CA PRO A 433 16.70 -6.67 -18.08
C PRO A 433 17.41 -8.03 -18.00
N ASP A 434 18.08 -8.33 -16.89
CA ASP A 434 18.70 -9.62 -16.57
C ASP A 434 17.69 -10.72 -16.22
N GLY A 435 16.40 -10.38 -16.10
CA GLY A 435 15.31 -11.29 -15.76
C GLY A 435 15.09 -11.46 -14.25
N MET A 436 15.85 -10.76 -13.39
CA MET A 436 15.67 -10.80 -11.95
C MET A 436 14.47 -9.94 -11.53
N ILE A 437 13.72 -10.40 -10.53
CA ILE A 437 12.61 -9.64 -9.94
C ILE A 437 13.17 -8.80 -8.79
N LYS A 438 12.98 -7.48 -8.85
CA LYS A 438 13.43 -6.55 -7.81
C LYS A 438 12.27 -5.70 -7.30
N VAL A 439 12.44 -5.23 -6.08
CA VAL A 439 11.50 -4.35 -5.39
C VAL A 439 12.01 -2.92 -5.42
N ILE A 440 11.10 -1.97 -5.65
CA ILE A 440 11.36 -0.55 -5.55
C ILE A 440 10.35 0.06 -4.60
N ILE A 441 10.83 0.87 -3.66
CA ILE A 441 9.98 1.80 -2.92
C ILE A 441 10.21 3.17 -3.52
N TRP A 442 9.17 3.74 -4.13
CA TRP A 442 9.17 5.11 -4.60
C TRP A 442 8.40 5.98 -3.63
N ASP A 443 9.09 6.91 -2.98
CA ASP A 443 8.48 7.97 -2.20
C ASP A 443 8.00 9.08 -3.16
N LEU A 444 6.73 9.43 -3.09
CA LEU A 444 6.11 10.38 -4.02
C LEU A 444 6.59 11.83 -3.79
N TYR A 445 7.12 12.12 -2.60
CA TYR A 445 7.65 13.44 -2.23
C TYR A 445 9.17 13.52 -2.36
N ASP A 446 9.85 12.39 -2.55
CA ASP A 446 11.29 12.33 -2.84
C ASP A 446 11.54 12.11 -4.35
N THR A 447 12.06 13.14 -5.02
CA THR A 447 12.44 13.07 -6.44
C THR A 447 13.77 12.37 -6.68
N GLY A 448 14.49 11.97 -5.61
CA GLY A 448 15.79 11.32 -5.67
C GLY A 448 15.81 9.94 -6.34
N LYS A 449 17.03 9.36 -6.39
CA LYS A 449 17.28 8.01 -6.93
C LYS A 449 16.57 6.96 -6.08
N HIS A 450 15.76 6.14 -6.76
CA HIS A 450 15.16 4.96 -6.15
C HIS A 450 16.22 3.86 -6.03
N LYS A 451 16.23 3.14 -4.91
CA LYS A 451 17.09 1.96 -4.74
C LYS A 451 16.34 0.72 -5.22
N LEU A 452 16.97 -0.05 -6.10
CA LEU A 452 16.55 -1.41 -6.45
C LEU A 452 16.96 -2.35 -5.32
N ILE A 453 15.99 -3.04 -4.73
CA ILE A 453 16.21 -3.91 -3.59
C ILE A 453 15.95 -5.34 -4.03
N GLU A 454 16.95 -6.19 -3.82
CA GLU A 454 16.85 -7.62 -4.00
C GLU A 454 16.45 -8.25 -2.67
N LEU A 455 15.54 -9.22 -2.73
CA LEU A 455 15.03 -9.94 -1.57
C LEU A 455 15.46 -11.40 -1.70
N ASP A 456 16.46 -11.83 -0.92
CA ASP A 456 17.07 -13.17 -1.01
C ASP A 456 16.04 -14.32 -0.88
N ASP A 457 15.00 -14.12 -0.05
CA ASP A 457 13.93 -15.09 0.21
C ASP A 457 12.57 -14.67 -0.40
N PHE A 458 12.58 -14.14 -1.63
CA PHE A 458 11.34 -13.78 -2.31
C PHE A 458 10.73 -14.98 -3.04
N PRO A 459 9.47 -15.36 -2.78
CA PRO A 459 8.87 -16.57 -3.36
C PRO A 459 8.55 -16.43 -4.86
N ILE A 460 8.81 -15.26 -5.44
CA ILE A 460 8.43 -14.92 -6.81
C ILE A 460 9.68 -14.68 -7.64
N THR A 461 9.74 -15.41 -8.74
CA THR A 461 10.74 -15.33 -9.79
C THR A 461 10.04 -15.15 -11.13
N LYS A 462 10.81 -14.96 -12.19
CA LYS A 462 10.26 -14.93 -13.56
C LYS A 462 9.50 -16.19 -13.94
N ALA A 463 9.87 -17.36 -13.42
CA ALA A 463 9.26 -18.63 -13.77
C ALA A 463 7.87 -18.85 -13.14
N ASN A 464 7.57 -18.15 -12.05
CA ASN A 464 6.31 -18.28 -11.30
C ASN A 464 5.67 -16.91 -11.01
N ILE A 465 5.87 -15.95 -11.90
CA ILE A 465 5.34 -14.58 -11.73
C ILE A 465 3.81 -14.55 -11.67
N ASP A 466 3.14 -15.50 -12.33
CA ASP A 466 1.68 -15.65 -12.28
C ASP A 466 1.17 -16.00 -10.87
N ASP A 467 2.03 -16.56 -10.00
CA ASP A 467 1.68 -16.90 -8.63
C ASP A 467 1.71 -15.68 -7.69
N ILE A 468 2.07 -14.48 -8.18
CA ILE A 468 2.18 -13.25 -7.38
C ILE A 468 0.93 -12.98 -6.53
N TYR A 469 -0.26 -13.15 -7.12
CA TYR A 469 -1.54 -12.90 -6.45
C TYR A 469 -1.97 -14.03 -5.49
N THR A 470 -1.22 -15.14 -5.47
CA THR A 470 -1.45 -16.26 -4.55
C THR A 470 -0.44 -16.30 -3.42
N ARG A 471 0.79 -15.81 -3.66
CA ARG A 471 1.91 -15.81 -2.71
C ARG A 471 2.09 -14.48 -1.98
N LEU A 472 1.51 -13.40 -2.50
CA LEU A 472 1.42 -12.10 -1.82
C LEU A 472 -0.02 -11.77 -1.46
N ALA A 473 -0.19 -11.27 -0.23
CA ALA A 473 -1.43 -10.71 0.28
C ALA A 473 -1.22 -9.22 0.54
N ILE A 474 -2.07 -8.40 -0.06
CA ILE A 474 -1.90 -6.95 -0.14
C ILE A 474 -3.21 -6.28 0.25
N THR A 475 -3.16 -5.33 1.18
CA THR A 475 -4.29 -4.46 1.53
C THR A 475 -3.85 -3.25 2.35
N SER A 476 -4.33 -2.05 2.04
CA SER A 476 -4.19 -0.85 2.87
C SER A 476 -2.78 -0.65 3.46
N GLY A 477 -1.74 -0.75 2.63
CA GLY A 477 -0.35 -0.60 3.05
C GLY A 477 0.26 -1.76 3.86
N ASN A 478 -0.44 -2.89 3.96
CA ASN A 478 0.05 -4.15 4.52
C ASN A 478 0.38 -5.11 3.36
N ILE A 479 1.63 -5.61 3.35
CA ILE A 479 2.12 -6.51 2.30
C ILE A 479 2.76 -7.72 2.98
N LEU A 480 2.09 -8.86 2.91
CA LEU A 480 2.53 -10.14 3.47
C LEU A 480 2.88 -11.12 2.35
N GLN A 481 3.96 -11.88 2.54
CA GLN A 481 4.34 -12.97 1.64
C GLN A 481 4.27 -14.32 2.38
N ILE A 482 4.03 -15.40 1.63
CA ILE A 482 4.15 -16.78 2.10
C ILE A 482 5.23 -17.54 1.31
N ASP A 483 6.15 -18.18 2.01
CA ASP A 483 7.19 -19.01 1.40
C ASP A 483 6.67 -20.42 1.03
N ASP A 484 7.54 -21.26 0.46
CA ASP A 484 7.21 -22.65 0.12
C ASP A 484 7.02 -23.57 1.33
N ASN A 485 7.46 -23.15 2.51
CA ASN A 485 7.32 -23.87 3.78
C ASN A 485 6.09 -23.40 4.59
N GLY A 486 5.29 -22.47 4.04
CA GLY A 486 4.12 -21.91 4.70
C GLY A 486 4.41 -20.85 5.77
N ASN A 487 5.63 -20.33 5.85
CA ASN A 487 5.96 -19.21 6.73
C ASN A 487 5.48 -17.90 6.11
N VAL A 488 4.75 -17.13 6.90
CA VAL A 488 4.31 -15.78 6.53
C VAL A 488 5.27 -14.74 7.06
N SER A 489 5.58 -13.73 6.24
CA SER A 489 6.47 -12.63 6.63
C SER A 489 6.03 -11.30 6.05
N SER A 490 6.33 -10.20 6.74
CA SER A 490 6.10 -8.85 6.23
C SER A 490 7.17 -8.45 5.23
N VAL A 491 6.73 -8.10 4.02
CA VAL A 491 7.62 -7.62 2.95
C VAL A 491 8.18 -6.25 3.29
N LEU A 492 7.35 -5.35 3.82
CA LEU A 492 7.79 -3.98 4.15
C LEU A 492 8.80 -3.96 5.30
N LYS A 493 8.69 -4.86 6.30
CA LYS A 493 9.73 -4.99 7.34
C LYS A 493 11.05 -5.51 6.75
N LYS A 494 11.03 -6.51 5.86
CA LYS A 494 12.24 -6.98 5.15
C LYS A 494 12.94 -5.84 4.42
N VAL A 495 12.18 -5.10 3.62
CA VAL A 495 12.72 -4.00 2.82
C VAL A 495 13.31 -2.90 3.71
N LYS A 496 12.66 -2.54 4.83
CA LYS A 496 13.20 -1.56 5.79
C LYS A 496 14.54 -2.02 6.38
N LYS A 497 14.63 -3.26 6.88
CA LYS A 497 15.88 -3.81 7.44
C LYS A 497 17.03 -3.80 6.42
N LEU A 498 16.76 -4.25 5.19
CA LEU A 498 17.76 -4.24 4.12
C LEU A 498 18.22 -2.83 3.75
N LYS A 499 17.30 -1.86 3.70
CA LYS A 499 17.67 -0.45 3.47
C LYS A 499 18.62 0.07 4.56
N GLU A 500 18.29 -0.19 5.83
CA GLU A 500 19.14 0.22 6.96
C GLU A 500 20.53 -0.42 6.91
N GLU A 501 20.63 -1.69 6.51
CA GLU A 501 21.91 -2.40 6.35
C GLU A 501 22.75 -1.82 5.22
N ILE A 502 22.13 -1.54 4.07
CA ILE A 502 22.78 -0.88 2.92
C ILE A 502 23.26 0.51 3.32
N GLU A 503 22.43 1.31 3.99
CA GLU A 503 22.78 2.66 4.43
C GLU A 503 23.91 2.67 5.46
N LYS A 504 23.94 1.72 6.41
CA LYS A 504 25.06 1.55 7.35
C LYS A 504 26.37 1.24 6.62
N THR A 505 26.31 0.39 5.59
CA THR A 505 27.47 0.03 4.77
C THR A 505 27.97 1.23 3.97
N GLU A 506 27.07 1.92 3.27
CA GLU A 506 27.38 3.15 2.52
C GLU A 506 27.93 4.26 3.41
N LYS A 507 27.39 4.45 4.62
CA LYS A 507 27.88 5.46 5.57
C LYS A 507 29.30 5.15 6.03
N THR A 508 29.60 3.87 6.29
CA THR A 508 30.95 3.41 6.67
C THR A 508 31.98 3.61 5.52
N GLU A 509 31.53 3.61 4.27
CA GLU A 509 32.37 3.97 3.12
C GLU A 509 32.49 5.49 2.91
N ARG A 510 31.42 6.26 3.16
CA ARG A 510 31.46 7.74 3.13
C ARG A 510 32.32 8.33 4.24
N ASP A 511 32.33 7.73 5.42
CA ASP A 511 33.18 8.15 6.54
C ASP A 511 34.69 7.92 6.29
N LYS A 512 35.06 7.26 5.19
CA LYS A 512 36.45 7.17 4.68
C LYS A 512 36.80 8.25 3.65
N VAL A 513 35.81 8.99 3.16
CA VAL A 513 36.00 10.15 2.28
C VAL A 513 35.99 11.39 3.14
N ALA A 514 37.17 11.97 3.35
CA ALA A 514 37.35 13.21 4.08
C ALA A 514 36.41 14.33 3.59
N ASP A 515 35.89 15.07 4.56
CA ASP A 515 35.18 16.34 4.45
C ASP A 515 35.72 17.20 3.27
N PRO A 516 34.95 17.43 2.20
CA PRO A 516 35.44 18.12 1.00
C PRO A 516 35.70 19.62 1.20
N LEU A 517 35.17 20.20 2.27
CA LEU A 517 35.14 21.64 2.51
C LEU A 517 36.37 22.12 3.28
N LYS A 518 37.55 22.09 2.65
CA LYS A 518 38.79 22.57 3.30
C LYS A 518 39.05 24.07 3.12
N ASN A 519 38.45 24.72 2.14
CA ASN A 519 38.76 26.11 1.81
C ASN A 519 37.53 27.01 1.88
N ASN A 520 37.68 28.15 2.55
CA ASN A 520 36.72 29.24 2.54
C ASN A 520 37.42 30.56 2.16
N VAL A 521 36.69 31.43 1.49
CA VAL A 521 37.14 32.78 1.14
C VAL A 521 36.02 33.78 1.37
N PHE A 522 36.38 35.05 1.53
CA PHE A 522 35.38 36.11 1.50
C PHE A 522 34.94 36.35 0.04
N GLY A 523 33.64 36.54 -0.15
CA GLY A 523 33.11 37.00 -1.43
C GLY A 523 33.64 38.38 -1.79
N LYS A 524 33.53 38.78 -3.05
CA LYS A 524 33.97 40.09 -3.53
C LYS A 524 32.78 41.02 -3.72
N GLN A 525 32.96 42.28 -3.39
CA GLN A 525 32.01 43.34 -3.73
C GLN A 525 32.19 43.78 -5.19
N PRO A 526 31.24 44.53 -5.79
CA PRO A 526 31.39 45.07 -7.15
C PRO A 526 32.63 45.95 -7.34
N ASN A 527 33.16 46.53 -6.26
CA ASN A 527 34.39 47.32 -6.26
C ASN A 527 35.68 46.48 -6.12
N GLY A 528 35.57 45.14 -6.10
CA GLY A 528 36.67 44.21 -5.98
C GLY A 528 37.20 43.97 -4.55
N LYS A 529 36.68 44.65 -3.53
CA LYS A 529 37.07 44.46 -2.11
C LYS A 529 36.36 43.27 -1.48
N ASP A 530 36.98 42.67 -0.48
CA ASP A 530 36.40 41.56 0.28
C ASP A 530 35.12 41.97 1.01
N ASP A 531 34.06 41.18 0.82
CA ASP A 531 32.79 41.26 1.53
C ASP A 531 32.84 40.34 2.76
N LYS A 532 33.16 40.93 3.92
CA LYS A 532 33.25 40.20 5.20
C LYS A 532 31.94 39.50 5.60
N ASN A 533 30.81 39.90 5.01
CA ASN A 533 29.50 39.32 5.26
C ASN A 533 29.16 38.22 4.25
N HIS A 534 30.09 37.82 3.38
CA HIS A 534 29.86 36.75 2.41
C HIS A 534 30.98 35.72 2.53
N ILE A 535 30.65 34.53 3.02
CA ILE A 535 31.59 33.40 3.11
C ILE A 535 31.29 32.45 1.97
N ILE A 536 32.31 32.08 1.21
CA ILE A 536 32.22 31.19 0.05
C ILE A 536 33.03 29.93 0.32
N TYR A 537 32.38 28.80 0.13
CA TYR A 537 32.90 27.47 0.34
C TYR A 537 33.03 26.73 -1.00
N TYR A 538 34.18 26.08 -1.24
CA TYR A 538 34.46 25.35 -2.47
C TYR A 538 35.53 24.27 -2.27
N ASP A 539 35.63 23.34 -3.22
CA ASP A 539 36.69 22.33 -3.24
C ASP A 539 38.02 22.98 -3.67
N GLY A 540 39.08 22.85 -2.85
CA GLY A 540 40.39 23.41 -3.16
C GLY A 540 41.05 22.90 -4.45
N LYS A 541 40.51 21.85 -5.07
CA LYS A 541 40.93 21.36 -6.39
C LYS A 541 40.28 22.08 -7.57
N THR A 542 39.26 22.92 -7.35
CA THR A 542 38.58 23.66 -8.41
C THR A 542 39.06 25.10 -8.48
N ASN A 543 39.08 25.68 -9.69
CA ASN A 543 39.37 27.10 -9.93
C ASN A 543 38.10 27.97 -9.79
N PHE A 544 37.24 27.64 -8.83
CA PHE A 544 35.97 28.32 -8.64
C PHE A 544 36.17 29.81 -8.33
N LYS A 545 35.43 30.66 -9.03
CA LYS A 545 35.27 32.08 -8.72
C LYS A 545 33.79 32.35 -8.50
N GLN A 546 33.51 33.27 -7.58
CA GLN A 546 32.15 33.76 -7.36
C GLN A 546 31.55 34.26 -8.68
N ILE A 547 30.41 33.68 -9.07
CA ILE A 547 29.70 34.05 -10.31
C ILE A 547 28.74 35.22 -10.09
N VAL A 548 28.18 35.34 -8.87
CA VAL A 548 27.16 36.36 -8.55
C VAL A 548 27.42 36.99 -7.18
N ASN A 549 27.26 38.32 -7.11
CA ASN A 549 27.43 39.16 -5.91
C ASN A 549 26.10 39.53 -5.24
N ASP A 550 25.00 38.90 -5.66
CA ASP A 550 23.66 39.33 -5.30
C ASP A 550 23.42 39.34 -3.80
N ARG A 551 22.79 40.43 -3.38
CA ARG A 551 22.32 40.68 -2.02
C ARG A 551 20.81 40.71 -2.10
N GLU A 552 20.13 40.15 -1.11
CA GLU A 552 18.69 40.29 -0.98
C GLU A 552 18.37 41.79 -0.80
N PRO A 553 17.82 42.48 -1.82
CA PRO A 553 17.71 43.94 -1.80
C PRO A 553 16.68 44.45 -0.79
N TRP A 554 15.79 43.57 -0.33
CA TRP A 554 14.78 43.85 0.69
C TRP A 554 15.30 43.67 2.13
N VAL A 555 16.47 43.05 2.34
CA VAL A 555 17.02 42.83 3.68
C VAL A 555 17.95 43.99 4.06
N PRO A 556 17.60 44.82 5.07
CA PRO A 556 18.41 45.97 5.46
C PRO A 556 19.77 45.53 6.03
N GLY A 557 20.86 46.22 5.66
CA GLY A 557 22.10 46.16 6.43
C GLY A 557 23.15 45.11 6.02
N GLY A 558 23.16 44.64 4.76
CA GLY A 558 24.27 43.83 4.24
C GLY A 558 24.45 42.52 5.00
N CYS A 559 23.37 41.74 5.12
CA CYS A 559 23.33 40.53 5.93
C CYS A 559 24.39 39.49 5.56
N GLU A 560 24.81 38.73 6.59
CA GLU A 560 25.69 37.59 6.45
C GLU A 560 25.04 36.53 5.57
N ARG A 561 25.72 36.15 4.48
CA ARG A 561 25.30 35.12 3.53
C ARG A 561 26.41 34.10 3.31
N THR A 562 26.00 32.86 3.06
CA THR A 562 26.92 31.76 2.83
C THR A 562 26.72 31.22 1.43
N SER A 563 27.79 31.00 0.68
CA SER A 563 27.72 30.35 -0.63
C SER A 563 28.52 29.08 -0.70
N TYR A 564 28.04 28.14 -1.52
CA TYR A 564 28.70 26.88 -1.81
C TYR A 564 28.80 26.70 -3.32
N CYS A 565 29.98 26.35 -3.82
CA CYS A 565 30.12 25.80 -5.16
C CYS A 565 29.63 24.35 -5.13
N ILE A 566 28.45 24.10 -5.71
CA ILE A 566 27.83 22.76 -5.73
C ILE A 566 28.21 21.97 -6.98
N TYR A 567 28.60 22.67 -8.05
CA TYR A 567 29.14 22.06 -9.27
C TYR A 567 30.05 23.05 -10.01
N TYR A 568 31.12 22.49 -10.58
CA TYR A 568 32.06 23.20 -11.43
C TYR A 568 32.64 22.21 -12.44
N ASN A 569 32.48 22.48 -13.73
CA ASN A 569 33.14 21.71 -14.78
C ASN A 569 33.82 22.68 -15.77
N GLU A 570 35.01 22.30 -16.22
CA GLU A 570 35.81 23.03 -17.21
C GLU A 570 36.25 22.01 -18.26
N GLU A 571 35.57 21.97 -19.40
CA GLU A 571 35.86 21.09 -20.54
C GLU A 571 36.21 21.94 -21.77
N GLY A 572 37.51 22.11 -22.03
CA GLY A 572 37.98 22.89 -23.18
C GLY A 572 37.70 24.38 -23.03
N THR A 573 36.83 24.93 -23.87
CA THR A 573 36.38 26.33 -23.82
C THR A 573 35.09 26.51 -23.01
N GLU A 574 34.41 25.42 -22.65
CA GLU A 574 33.14 25.44 -21.93
C GLU A 574 33.37 25.33 -20.41
N THR A 575 32.80 26.26 -19.67
CA THR A 575 32.77 26.27 -18.20
C THR A 575 31.33 26.34 -17.72
N GLU A 576 30.96 25.40 -16.84
CA GLU A 576 29.61 25.31 -16.25
C GLU A 576 29.75 25.33 -14.73
N THR A 577 29.03 26.23 -14.08
CA THR A 577 29.15 26.48 -12.65
C THR A 577 27.78 26.63 -12.00
N LEU A 578 27.56 25.91 -10.89
CA LEU A 578 26.41 26.11 -10.02
C LEU A 578 26.86 26.61 -8.64
N GLN A 579 26.29 27.72 -8.21
CA GLN A 579 26.52 28.35 -6.91
C GLN A 579 25.22 28.38 -6.09
N LEU A 580 25.23 27.71 -4.94
CA LEU A 580 24.18 27.81 -3.92
C LEU A 580 24.48 29.01 -3.00
N ILE A 581 23.47 29.82 -2.70
CA ILE A 581 23.56 30.95 -1.77
C ILE A 581 22.47 30.80 -0.71
N VAL A 582 22.86 30.75 0.55
CA VAL A 582 21.95 30.84 1.71
C VAL A 582 22.06 32.26 2.26
N GLY A 583 21.02 33.05 1.99
CA GLY A 583 20.84 34.43 2.44
C GLY A 583 20.17 34.53 3.81
N GLY A 584 19.68 35.74 4.13
CA GLY A 584 18.96 36.01 5.37
C GLY A 584 17.54 35.44 5.36
N SER A 585 16.84 35.55 4.22
CA SER A 585 15.46 35.05 4.07
C SER A 585 15.26 34.11 2.88
N THR A 586 16.30 33.88 2.07
CA THR A 586 16.23 33.04 0.86
C THR A 586 17.36 32.02 0.73
N VAL A 587 17.06 30.96 -0.02
CA VAL A 587 18.03 30.01 -0.59
C VAL A 587 17.96 30.16 -2.10
N GLN A 588 19.09 30.41 -2.74
CA GLN A 588 19.19 30.70 -4.18
C GLN A 588 20.19 29.75 -4.85
N ILE A 589 19.87 29.29 -6.05
CA ILE A 589 20.79 28.53 -6.90
C ILE A 589 21.01 29.33 -8.18
N TRP A 590 22.27 29.69 -8.40
CA TRP A 590 22.74 30.43 -9.56
C TRP A 590 23.52 29.53 -10.49
N HIS A 591 23.27 29.68 -11.79
CA HIS A 591 23.87 28.89 -12.84
C HIS A 591 24.57 29.81 -13.84
N GLU A 592 25.82 29.52 -14.16
CA GLU A 592 26.58 30.18 -15.22
C GLU A 592 27.14 29.12 -16.19
N ILE A 593 26.89 29.31 -17.49
CA ILE A 593 27.47 28.51 -18.58
C ILE A 593 28.18 29.47 -19.53
N LYS A 594 29.50 29.34 -19.67
CA LYS A 594 30.32 30.14 -20.60
C LYS A 594 31.01 29.22 -21.59
N ASP A 595 31.04 29.61 -22.85
CA ASP A 595 31.82 28.92 -23.88
C ASP A 595 32.39 29.93 -24.88
N ASP A 596 33.70 30.14 -24.83
CA ASP A 596 34.39 31.10 -25.72
C ASP A 596 34.30 30.73 -27.21
N SER A 597 33.89 29.50 -27.53
CA SER A 597 33.71 29.02 -28.91
C SER A 597 32.33 29.34 -29.49
N LYS A 598 31.34 29.68 -28.65
CA LYS A 598 29.96 29.95 -29.05
C LYS A 598 29.69 31.46 -29.07
N LYS A 599 28.73 31.91 -29.88
CA LYS A 599 28.28 33.31 -29.84
C LYS A 599 27.44 33.54 -28.58
N GLU A 600 27.46 34.78 -28.05
CA GLU A 600 26.67 35.14 -26.85
C GLU A 600 25.19 34.73 -26.98
N ASP A 601 24.57 34.95 -28.14
CA ASP A 601 23.14 34.62 -28.35
C ASP A 601 22.86 33.10 -28.36
N GLU A 602 23.89 32.26 -28.44
CA GLU A 602 23.78 30.78 -28.38
C GLU A 602 23.92 30.25 -26.95
N LEU A 603 24.33 31.10 -25.99
CA LEU A 603 24.51 30.76 -24.59
C LEU A 603 23.30 31.15 -23.73
N PRO A 604 22.95 30.35 -22.69
CA PRO A 604 21.97 30.75 -21.70
C PRO A 604 22.34 32.09 -21.08
N ASN A 605 21.38 33.02 -21.02
CA ASN A 605 21.58 34.38 -20.51
C ASN A 605 22.85 35.07 -21.06
N LYS A 606 23.19 34.82 -22.34
CA LYS A 606 24.35 35.41 -23.01
C LYS A 606 25.70 35.11 -22.34
N GLY A 607 25.78 33.98 -21.64
CA GLY A 607 26.97 33.57 -20.90
C GLY A 607 27.12 34.23 -19.52
N GLU A 608 26.18 35.10 -19.12
CA GLU A 608 26.12 35.65 -17.77
C GLU A 608 25.34 34.71 -16.83
N ALA A 609 25.69 34.72 -15.54
CA ALA A 609 25.00 33.94 -14.53
C ALA A 609 23.51 34.30 -14.43
N PHE A 610 22.64 33.30 -14.27
CA PHE A 610 21.20 33.45 -14.08
C PHE A 610 20.70 32.65 -12.88
N LEU A 611 19.58 33.10 -12.31
CA LEU A 611 18.94 32.46 -11.16
C LEU A 611 18.11 31.27 -11.64
N GLU A 612 18.50 30.07 -11.24
CA GLU A 612 17.80 28.83 -11.61
C GLU A 612 16.72 28.45 -10.59
N TYR A 613 16.98 28.69 -9.30
CA TYR A 613 16.03 28.39 -8.24
C TYR A 613 16.11 29.40 -7.10
N ILE A 614 14.95 29.73 -6.51
CA ILE A 614 14.87 30.50 -5.28
C ILE A 614 13.76 29.97 -4.37
N TRP A 615 14.08 29.84 -3.09
CA TRP A 615 13.14 29.53 -2.03
C TRP A 615 13.25 30.58 -0.92
N SER A 616 12.15 30.89 -0.23
CA SER A 616 12.13 31.86 0.86
C SER A 616 11.35 31.32 2.05
N ASN A 617 11.81 31.68 3.26
CA ASN A 617 11.15 31.36 4.52
C ASN A 617 9.87 32.17 4.79
N ARG A 618 9.54 33.15 3.94
CA ARG A 618 8.32 33.98 3.99
C ARG A 618 8.05 34.68 5.32
N ILE A 619 9.10 34.93 6.12
CA ILE A 619 8.96 35.69 7.37
C ILE A 619 8.46 37.11 7.02
N PRO A 620 7.52 37.70 7.79
CA PRO A 620 7.10 39.08 7.54
C PRO A 620 8.27 40.06 7.63
N VAL A 621 8.34 41.03 6.72
CA VAL A 621 9.43 42.03 6.61
C VAL A 621 9.75 42.72 7.95
N LYS A 622 8.73 42.96 8.78
CA LYS A 622 8.89 43.58 10.12
C LYS A 622 9.63 42.71 11.14
N GLN A 623 9.82 41.43 10.85
CA GLN A 623 10.52 40.47 11.69
C GLN A 623 11.86 40.05 11.07
N GLU A 624 12.23 40.56 9.90
CA GLU A 624 13.54 40.30 9.31
C GLU A 624 14.63 40.96 10.17
N GLY A 625 15.56 40.15 10.66
CA GLY A 625 16.63 40.60 11.55
C GLY A 625 17.75 39.57 11.64
N LYS A 626 18.86 39.97 12.29
CA LYS A 626 20.05 39.11 12.39
C LYS A 626 19.78 37.78 13.09
N LYS A 627 18.88 37.77 14.08
CA LYS A 627 18.55 36.57 14.88
C LYS A 627 17.45 35.71 14.24
N THR A 628 16.56 36.28 13.43
CA THR A 628 15.50 35.54 12.71
C THR A 628 15.93 35.02 11.34
N ARG A 629 17.16 35.30 10.92
CA ARG A 629 17.72 34.84 9.63
C ARG A 629 17.72 33.31 9.50
N LEU A 630 17.75 32.84 8.25
CA LEU A 630 18.00 31.44 7.92
C LEU A 630 19.34 30.97 8.48
N ARG A 631 19.30 29.81 9.15
CA ARG A 631 20.46 29.12 9.72
C ARG A 631 20.59 27.75 9.08
N ILE A 632 21.81 27.36 8.75
CA ILE A 632 22.11 26.04 8.20
C ILE A 632 22.27 25.08 9.37
N GLU A 633 21.41 24.06 9.43
CA GLU A 633 21.54 22.95 10.39
C GLU A 633 22.47 21.87 9.85
N LYS A 634 22.30 21.52 8.56
CA LYS A 634 23.04 20.45 7.92
C LYS A 634 23.20 20.74 6.43
N PHE A 635 24.39 20.52 5.90
CA PHE A 635 24.67 20.61 4.47
C PHE A 635 25.58 19.44 4.06
N GLU A 636 25.16 18.67 3.06
CA GLU A 636 25.91 17.53 2.50
C GLU A 636 25.85 17.59 0.97
N TYR A 637 26.96 17.36 0.27
CA TYR A 637 26.98 17.29 -1.19
C TYR A 637 28.05 16.30 -1.70
N GLY A 638 27.81 15.68 -2.86
CA GLY A 638 28.68 14.62 -3.41
C GLY A 638 29.95 15.14 -4.09
N PRO A 639 31.03 14.33 -4.18
CA PRO A 639 32.28 14.77 -4.79
C PRO A 639 32.20 14.86 -6.32
N ASN A 640 32.75 15.95 -6.84
CA ASN A 640 32.77 16.33 -8.25
C ASN A 640 33.89 15.59 -9.01
N TYR A 641 33.70 14.29 -9.27
CA TYR A 641 34.60 13.53 -10.15
C TYR A 641 33.96 13.42 -11.53
N GLY A 642 34.58 14.05 -12.54
CA GLY A 642 34.16 14.21 -13.94
C GLY A 642 33.85 12.94 -14.74
N SER A 643 32.92 12.13 -14.24
CA SER A 643 32.27 11.05 -14.98
C SER A 643 30.89 11.53 -15.43
N LYS A 644 30.60 11.41 -16.73
CA LYS A 644 29.41 11.90 -17.46
C LYS A 644 28.03 11.35 -17.00
N SER A 645 27.87 10.89 -15.75
CA SER A 645 26.58 10.40 -15.23
C SER A 645 26.38 10.53 -13.71
N LYS A 646 26.88 11.61 -13.09
CA LYS A 646 26.60 11.89 -11.67
C LYS A 646 25.80 13.19 -11.53
N ILE A 647 24.48 13.05 -11.37
CA ILE A 647 23.65 14.16 -10.88
C ILE A 647 24.12 14.47 -9.45
N ASN A 648 24.54 15.72 -9.25
CA ASN A 648 25.07 16.27 -8.02
C ASN A 648 23.93 16.58 -7.05
N ASP A 649 23.37 15.56 -6.43
CA ASP A 649 22.40 15.79 -5.37
C ASP A 649 23.12 16.39 -4.15
N PHE A 650 22.57 17.49 -3.62
CA PHE A 650 22.98 18.07 -2.34
C PHE A 650 21.79 18.08 -1.38
N TYR A 651 22.05 17.88 -0.09
CA TYR A 651 21.08 17.98 0.98
C TYR A 651 21.35 19.24 1.79
N LEU A 652 20.36 20.13 1.86
CA LEU A 652 20.40 21.33 2.68
C LEU A 652 19.24 21.31 3.67
N LYS A 653 19.56 21.33 4.97
CA LYS A 653 18.60 21.52 6.06
C LYS A 653 18.83 22.89 6.69
N VAL A 654 17.80 23.72 6.66
CA VAL A 654 17.80 25.06 7.26
C VAL A 654 16.67 25.21 8.27
N TYR A 655 16.87 26.11 9.24
CA TYR A 655 15.86 26.50 10.23
C TYR A 655 15.90 28.01 10.47
N TRP A 656 14.81 28.54 11.01
CA TRP A 656 14.67 29.94 11.37
C TRP A 656 13.66 30.06 12.52
N PHE A 657 13.57 31.26 13.10
CA PHE A 657 12.61 31.59 14.15
C PHE A 657 11.61 32.60 13.60
N GLU A 658 10.31 32.33 13.78
CA GLU A 658 9.22 33.22 13.42
C GLU A 658 8.47 33.67 14.68
N ARG A 659 8.08 34.95 14.74
CA ARG A 659 7.38 35.47 15.92
C ARG A 659 5.96 34.91 15.99
N SER A 660 5.59 34.36 17.13
CA SER A 660 4.20 34.08 17.47
C SER A 660 3.55 35.35 18.04
N TYR A 661 2.59 35.94 17.33
CA TYR A 661 1.83 37.10 17.84
C TYR A 661 0.89 36.77 19.02
N SER A 662 0.91 35.53 19.55
CA SER A 662 -0.22 34.97 20.32
C SER A 662 -0.08 34.96 21.84
N SER A 663 1.07 35.29 22.44
CA SER A 663 1.21 35.07 23.89
C SER A 663 0.58 36.19 24.74
N LYS A 664 0.75 37.49 24.45
CA LYS A 664 0.14 38.59 25.26
C LYS A 664 0.00 39.94 24.53
N PRO A 665 -1.04 40.16 23.72
CA PRO A 665 -1.21 41.41 22.96
C PRO A 665 -1.37 42.68 23.83
N GLU A 666 -1.71 42.56 25.11
CA GLU A 666 -1.87 43.69 26.04
C GLU A 666 -0.55 44.19 26.64
N GLU A 667 0.46 43.34 26.81
CA GLU A 667 1.81 43.72 27.29
C GLU A 667 2.60 44.40 26.16
N HIS A 668 2.50 43.89 24.92
CA HIS A 668 3.16 44.48 23.73
C HIS A 668 2.64 45.88 23.35
N LYS A 669 1.43 46.28 23.77
CA LYS A 669 0.91 47.64 23.55
C LYS A 669 1.67 48.71 24.34
N LYS A 670 2.42 48.34 25.38
CA LYS A 670 3.16 49.25 26.27
C LYS A 670 4.67 49.27 26.02
N MET A 671 5.19 48.33 25.24
CA MET A 671 6.62 48.21 24.92
C MET A 671 6.95 48.89 23.60
N THR A 672 8.15 49.44 23.52
CA THR A 672 8.72 49.93 22.26
C THR A 672 9.17 48.75 21.38
N GLU A 673 9.22 48.94 20.06
CA GLU A 673 9.67 47.92 19.11
C GLU A 673 11.08 47.39 19.44
N GLN A 674 11.95 48.23 20.02
CA GLN A 674 13.28 47.85 20.48
C GLN A 674 13.27 46.93 21.72
N GLU A 675 12.35 47.15 22.65
CA GLU A 675 12.20 46.29 23.84
C GLU A 675 11.66 44.91 23.45
N ILE A 676 10.72 44.88 22.51
CA ILE A 676 10.18 43.63 21.95
C ILE A 676 11.30 42.83 21.26
N ILE A 677 12.10 43.47 20.40
CA ILE A 677 13.22 42.81 19.72
C ILE A 677 14.24 42.25 20.73
N LYS A 678 14.52 42.99 21.81
CA LYS A 678 15.53 42.57 22.80
C LYS A 678 15.08 41.35 23.60
N GLU A 679 13.84 41.33 24.07
CA GLU A 679 13.28 40.18 24.80
C GLU A 679 13.20 38.94 23.90
N GLU A 680 12.86 39.13 22.62
CA GLU A 680 12.85 38.07 21.61
C GLU A 680 14.25 37.51 21.33
N ASP A 681 15.26 38.39 21.20
CA ASP A 681 16.65 37.97 21.00
C ASP A 681 17.14 37.14 22.19
N ASP A 682 16.76 37.52 23.42
CA ASP A 682 17.08 36.78 24.64
C ASP A 682 16.39 35.39 24.68
N ASP A 683 15.14 35.30 24.21
CA ASP A 683 14.39 34.05 24.09
C ASP A 683 14.98 33.10 23.03
N ILE A 684 15.32 33.64 21.84
CA ILE A 684 16.00 32.88 20.78
C ILE A 684 17.34 32.35 21.31
N ASP A 685 18.08 33.15 22.07
CA ASP A 685 19.36 32.75 22.66
C ASP A 685 19.21 31.67 23.73
N ARG A 686 18.08 31.65 24.47
CA ARG A 686 17.75 30.56 25.39
C ARG A 686 17.48 29.26 24.61
N ILE A 687 16.62 29.31 23.59
CA ILE A 687 16.27 28.13 22.78
C ILE A 687 17.51 27.56 22.07
N GLU A 688 18.38 28.42 21.54
CA GLU A 688 19.65 27.98 20.94
C GLU A 688 20.55 27.23 21.93
N LYS A 689 20.64 27.72 23.18
CA LYS A 689 21.45 27.06 24.21
C LYS A 689 20.89 25.69 24.56
N GLU A 690 19.57 25.53 24.62
CA GLU A 690 18.90 24.25 24.87
C GLU A 690 19.14 23.27 23.71
N LEU A 691 18.99 23.72 22.46
CA LEU A 691 19.26 22.90 21.27
C LEU A 691 20.71 22.39 21.21
N LYS A 692 21.68 23.22 21.64
CA LYS A 692 23.10 22.82 21.72
C LYS A 692 23.43 21.86 22.86
N GLN A 693 22.55 21.68 23.84
CA GLN A 693 22.73 20.71 24.93
C GLN A 693 22.10 19.35 24.63
N ILE A 694 21.18 19.28 23.67
CA ILE A 694 20.43 18.08 23.28
C ILE A 694 21.12 17.32 22.12
N ASN A 695 21.86 18.03 21.26
CA ASN A 695 22.73 17.48 20.23
C ASN A 695 24.16 17.34 20.73
#